data_AF-A0A3C0KNW4-F1
#
_entry.id   AF-A0A3C0KNW4-F1
#
_cell.length_a   1.000
_cell.length_b   1.000
_cell.length_c   1.000
_cell.angle_alpha   90.00
_cell.angle_beta   90.00
_cell.angle_gamma   90.00
#
_symmetry.space_group_name_H-M   'P 1'
#
loop_
_entity.id
_entity.type
_entity.pdbx_description
1 polymer ?
#
loop_
_entity_poly.entity_id
_entity_poly.type
_entity_poly.pdbx_seq_one_letter_code
_entity_poly.pdbx_strand_id
1 'polypeptide(L)'
;MLDLFRIELENNTRVLEAGLVGVESDPAPEKIEPLMRAAHSIKGAARIVGLPVAVYLAHAMEDILSAAQHDKMHLASGHIDLLLKGNDIFQALAQVETASLPRELNDRRQAIEDLAQTLGNSLAAGLLSQTASEISPPPVSVAAPETTALVRASESETPVPVCLGAEATGTAIRQKRATDQRKTEAVLVRVMSENMDRLMGLAGELLVQTQSAGSFNRSLLKMKNGTREIRDEWDRMGGKYLKSVPLSPAAADGEEDEAAAQAFGALIDRMQDAIAEQMVNYERYSRRLEHLAHRLYGETVGSRMVPFSEGLHGFSRMVRDLAQELGKKVRFQILGEATPVDRDILEKIEAPLSHLLRNAVDHGLEIPEERKAAGKAEEGLVTLETRHVAGMLNVSVSDDGRGMDPENIRRKIVEKGLVTKEMAAGLTRTELHEFLFLPGFTTSPQVTEISGRGVGLDVVFSMAHEVGGLVRVDSEKDRRTTFILQLPLTLSVLRTLIVEVDGEPYALPLSRIDRLLRVSRDDLQVLEDRQFCASDGEHVGIVTCRQLFQLPPAEEGGRVIHIVVISDRLNRYGLVVDRFRGEETVVVRPLDPRLGKTPNIHAAAVLQDGSPALILDADDLVRSIHQLLSQGKPGKIGAGEKYSITEKKRILVVDDSLTVREVERKLLEKEGYHVTVAVDGMDGWNALQTAGFDLLISDVDMPRMNGIELVRKVKDHSRLRSLPVMIVSYKDSEEDRLRGLDAGANYYLTKGSFHDETLLVAVKDLIGNP
;
A
#
# COMPACT_ATOMS: atom_id res chain seq x y z
N MET A 1 18.55 -32.44 -11.69
CA MET A 1 19.89 -32.12 -11.15
C MET A 1 20.21 -30.65 -11.31
N LEU A 2 20.12 -30.07 -12.52
CA LEU A 2 20.27 -28.62 -12.73
C LEU A 2 19.40 -27.74 -11.80
N ASP A 3 18.15 -28.11 -11.52
CA ASP A 3 17.32 -27.33 -10.58
C ASP A 3 17.79 -27.42 -9.12
N LEU A 4 18.45 -28.53 -8.74
CA LEU A 4 19.04 -28.67 -7.40
C LEU A 4 20.23 -27.70 -7.28
N PHE A 5 21.05 -27.62 -8.33
CA PHE A 5 22.11 -26.61 -8.42
C PHE A 5 21.54 -25.18 -8.40
N ARG A 6 20.39 -24.93 -9.04
CA ARG A 6 19.74 -23.61 -8.99
C ARG A 6 19.29 -23.25 -7.56
N ILE A 7 18.66 -24.17 -6.84
CA ILE A 7 18.27 -23.97 -5.43
C ILE A 7 19.51 -23.75 -4.54
N GLU A 8 20.60 -24.49 -4.78
CA GLU A 8 21.88 -24.25 -4.09
C GLU A 8 22.46 -22.86 -4.42
N LEU A 9 22.38 -22.38 -5.67
CA LEU A 9 22.76 -21.00 -6.00
C LEU A 9 21.86 -19.99 -5.26
N GLU A 10 20.53 -20.16 -5.31
CA GLU A 10 19.56 -19.27 -4.64
C GLU A 10 19.85 -19.14 -3.13
N ASN A 11 20.23 -20.23 -2.45
CA ASN A 11 20.54 -20.23 -1.02
C ASN A 11 21.94 -19.67 -0.72
N ASN A 12 22.98 -20.17 -1.39
CA ASN A 12 24.36 -19.82 -1.05
C ASN A 12 24.72 -18.39 -1.50
N THR A 13 24.11 -17.86 -2.58
CA THR A 13 24.37 -16.46 -3.01
C THR A 13 23.84 -15.42 -2.03
N ARG A 14 22.74 -15.71 -1.30
CA ARG A 14 22.25 -14.86 -0.20
C ARG A 14 23.22 -14.81 0.98
N VAL A 15 23.80 -15.96 1.34
CA VAL A 15 24.83 -16.06 2.40
C VAL A 15 26.07 -15.28 2.01
N LEU A 16 26.52 -15.42 0.76
CA LEU A 16 27.66 -14.69 0.22
C LEU A 16 27.40 -13.17 0.21
N GLU A 17 26.26 -12.71 -0.31
CA GLU A 17 25.94 -11.28 -0.38
C GLU A 17 25.90 -10.60 0.99
N ALA A 18 25.23 -11.21 1.97
CA ALA A 18 25.11 -10.65 3.32
C ALA A 18 26.46 -10.65 4.07
N GLY A 19 27.21 -11.76 4.02
CA GLY A 19 28.44 -11.88 4.79
C GLY A 19 29.65 -11.18 4.16
N LEU A 20 29.75 -11.08 2.83
CA LEU A 20 30.87 -10.39 2.16
C LEU A 20 30.92 -8.90 2.55
N VAL A 21 29.76 -8.25 2.67
CA VAL A 21 29.66 -6.87 3.17
C VAL A 21 30.06 -6.79 4.65
N GLY A 22 29.60 -7.74 5.48
CA GLY A 22 29.89 -7.76 6.92
C GLY A 22 31.36 -8.01 7.27
N VAL A 23 32.11 -8.72 6.42
CA VAL A 23 33.54 -9.01 6.60
C VAL A 23 34.42 -7.78 6.34
N GLU A 24 33.95 -6.77 5.60
CA GLU A 24 34.72 -5.52 5.43
C GLU A 24 34.84 -4.72 6.73
N SER A 25 33.78 -4.68 7.53
CA SER A 25 33.75 -3.95 8.81
C SER A 25 34.41 -4.71 9.94
N ASP A 26 34.45 -6.05 9.87
CA ASP A 26 34.99 -6.93 10.91
C ASP A 26 35.44 -8.27 10.30
N PRO A 27 36.72 -8.39 9.87
CA PRO A 27 37.26 -9.57 9.19
C PRO A 27 37.63 -10.71 10.16
N ALA A 28 36.79 -10.98 11.16
CA ALA A 28 36.99 -12.10 12.08
C ALA A 28 36.92 -13.47 11.33
N PRO A 29 37.82 -14.43 11.59
CA PRO A 29 37.80 -15.75 10.94
C PRO A 29 36.46 -16.49 11.06
N GLU A 30 35.75 -16.30 12.18
CA GLU A 30 34.40 -16.84 12.44
C GLU A 30 33.34 -16.35 11.45
N LYS A 31 33.49 -15.13 10.90
CA LYS A 31 32.60 -14.53 9.89
C LYS A 31 32.94 -14.95 8.46
N ILE A 32 34.17 -15.39 8.22
CA ILE A 32 34.64 -15.84 6.91
C ILE A 32 34.28 -17.32 6.66
N GLU A 33 34.22 -18.15 7.71
CA GLU A 33 33.89 -19.57 7.59
C GLU A 33 32.55 -19.87 6.89
N PRO A 34 31.42 -19.18 7.17
CA PRO A 34 30.15 -19.40 6.47
C PRO A 34 30.23 -19.07 4.96
N LEU A 35 31.01 -18.04 4.60
CA LEU A 35 31.22 -17.63 3.20
C LEU A 35 32.02 -18.68 2.44
N MET A 36 33.10 -19.19 3.05
CA MET A 36 33.93 -20.25 2.48
C MET A 36 33.11 -21.54 2.31
N ARG A 37 32.26 -21.89 3.30
CA ARG A 37 31.30 -23.00 3.17
C ARG A 37 30.29 -22.79 2.04
N ALA A 38 29.76 -21.57 1.86
CA ALA A 38 28.82 -21.26 0.78
C ALA A 38 29.47 -21.41 -0.61
N ALA A 39 30.68 -20.87 -0.80
CA ALA A 39 31.46 -21.05 -2.03
C ALA A 39 31.77 -22.53 -2.31
N HIS A 40 32.13 -23.30 -1.27
CA HIS A 40 32.39 -24.73 -1.37
C HIS A 40 31.14 -25.53 -1.78
N SER A 41 29.97 -25.20 -1.23
CA SER A 41 28.69 -25.81 -1.61
C SER A 41 28.36 -25.55 -3.08
N ILE A 42 28.50 -24.31 -3.56
CA ILE A 42 28.33 -23.96 -4.98
C ILE A 42 29.29 -24.77 -5.87
N LYS A 43 30.58 -24.85 -5.48
CA LYS A 43 31.60 -25.64 -6.19
C LYS A 43 31.22 -27.13 -6.27
N GLY A 44 30.75 -27.70 -5.16
CA GLY A 44 30.31 -29.09 -5.07
C GLY A 44 29.10 -29.37 -5.98
N ALA A 45 28.06 -28.54 -5.88
CA ALA A 45 26.85 -28.66 -6.69
C ALA A 45 27.13 -28.47 -8.19
N ALA A 46 27.95 -27.48 -8.58
CA ALA A 46 28.37 -27.27 -9.96
C ALA A 46 29.14 -28.48 -10.53
N ARG A 47 29.99 -29.12 -9.70
CA ARG A 47 30.76 -30.32 -10.09
C ARG A 47 29.85 -31.54 -10.31
N ILE A 48 28.86 -31.75 -9.44
CA ILE A 48 27.89 -32.87 -9.56
C ILE A 48 27.07 -32.74 -10.85
N VAL A 49 26.73 -31.51 -11.25
CA VAL A 49 25.91 -31.23 -12.44
C VAL A 49 26.76 -31.11 -13.73
N GLY A 50 28.09 -31.06 -13.63
CA GLY A 50 28.99 -31.02 -14.78
C GLY A 50 29.13 -29.63 -15.42
N LEU A 51 29.13 -28.57 -14.61
CA LEU A 51 29.22 -27.17 -15.05
C LEU A 51 30.62 -26.59 -14.76
N PRO A 52 31.64 -26.84 -15.61
CA PRO A 52 33.04 -26.52 -15.29
C PRO A 52 33.31 -25.03 -15.12
N VAL A 53 32.61 -24.17 -15.86
CA VAL A 53 32.75 -22.71 -15.77
C VAL A 53 32.29 -22.19 -14.40
N ALA A 54 31.19 -22.73 -13.85
CA ALA A 54 30.72 -22.40 -12.51
C ALA A 54 31.64 -22.96 -11.41
N VAL A 55 32.21 -24.17 -11.60
CA VAL A 55 33.22 -24.74 -10.70
C VAL A 55 34.46 -23.84 -10.62
N TYR A 56 34.91 -23.27 -11.74
CA TYR A 56 36.11 -22.42 -11.80
C TYR A 56 35.94 -21.13 -10.98
N LEU A 57 34.82 -20.43 -11.14
CA LEU A 57 34.52 -19.22 -10.37
C LEU A 57 34.36 -19.51 -8.87
N ALA A 58 33.61 -20.56 -8.52
CA ALA A 58 33.38 -20.92 -7.12
C ALA A 58 34.69 -21.31 -6.41
N HIS A 59 35.60 -21.98 -7.14
CA HIS A 59 36.94 -22.29 -6.65
C HIS A 59 37.78 -21.03 -6.38
N ALA A 60 37.82 -20.08 -7.32
CA ALA A 60 38.57 -18.84 -7.16
C ALA A 60 38.05 -17.97 -5.99
N MET A 61 36.73 -17.97 -5.75
CA MET A 61 36.13 -17.31 -4.59
C MET A 61 36.48 -18.02 -3.28
N GLU A 62 36.40 -19.36 -3.25
CA GLU A 62 36.75 -20.18 -2.08
C GLU A 62 38.24 -20.07 -1.70
N ASP A 63 39.15 -20.02 -2.68
CA ASP A 63 40.60 -19.91 -2.43
C ASP A 63 40.95 -18.59 -1.72
N ILE A 64 40.35 -17.47 -2.12
CA ILE A 64 40.55 -16.17 -1.46
C ILE A 64 39.96 -16.16 -0.05
N LEU A 65 38.73 -16.66 0.12
CA LEU A 65 38.08 -16.72 1.43
C LEU A 65 38.86 -17.65 2.39
N SER A 66 39.39 -18.76 1.88
CA SER A 66 40.25 -19.67 2.62
C SER A 66 41.60 -19.05 2.99
N ALA A 67 42.23 -18.30 2.08
CA ALA A 67 43.46 -17.58 2.38
C ALA A 67 43.25 -16.49 3.45
N ALA A 68 42.13 -15.78 3.40
CA ALA A 68 41.75 -14.79 4.40
C ALA A 68 41.46 -15.41 5.77
N GLN A 69 40.75 -16.55 5.82
CA GLN A 69 40.43 -17.26 7.06
C GLN A 69 41.69 -17.73 7.82
N HIS A 70 42.75 -18.09 7.09
CA HIS A 70 44.01 -18.58 7.67
C HIS A 70 45.05 -17.46 7.90
N ASP A 71 44.62 -16.20 7.95
CA ASP A 71 45.45 -14.99 8.08
C ASP A 71 46.54 -14.82 6.99
N LYS A 72 46.44 -15.55 5.86
CA LYS A 72 47.41 -15.49 4.74
C LYS A 72 47.16 -14.33 3.78
N MET A 73 46.08 -13.57 3.98
CA MET A 73 45.70 -12.43 3.16
C MET A 73 44.71 -11.55 3.93
N HIS A 74 44.87 -10.22 3.88
CA HIS A 74 43.80 -9.31 4.31
C HIS A 74 42.87 -8.97 3.14
N LEU A 75 41.56 -9.04 3.40
CA LEU A 75 40.52 -8.66 2.44
C LEU A 75 40.38 -7.14 2.39
N ALA A 76 41.06 -6.49 1.45
CA ALA A 76 40.81 -5.11 1.08
C ALA A 76 39.49 -4.98 0.31
N SER A 77 38.88 -3.79 0.29
CA SER A 77 37.61 -3.51 -0.41
C SER A 77 37.59 -4.03 -1.85
N GLY A 78 38.66 -3.82 -2.62
CA GLY A 78 38.77 -4.32 -4.00
C GLY A 78 38.71 -5.85 -4.14
N HIS A 79 39.10 -6.62 -3.11
CA HIS A 79 38.89 -8.08 -3.11
C HIS A 79 37.41 -8.41 -2.91
N ILE A 80 36.74 -7.70 -1.99
CA ILE A 80 35.32 -7.87 -1.69
C ILE A 80 34.46 -7.51 -2.91
N ASP A 81 34.83 -6.46 -3.66
CA ASP A 81 34.14 -6.04 -4.88
C ASP A 81 34.24 -7.09 -6.01
N LEU A 82 35.37 -7.80 -6.11
CA LEU A 82 35.53 -8.91 -7.05
C LEU A 82 34.73 -10.15 -6.62
N LEU A 83 34.65 -10.42 -5.31
CA LEU A 83 33.83 -11.51 -4.75
C LEU A 83 32.32 -11.22 -4.93
N LEU A 84 31.88 -9.98 -4.73
CA LEU A 84 30.49 -9.55 -5.00
C LEU A 84 30.15 -9.68 -6.49
N LYS A 85 31.04 -9.26 -7.41
CA LYS A 85 30.88 -9.52 -8.85
C LYS A 85 30.79 -11.01 -9.20
N GLY A 86 31.50 -11.87 -8.47
CA GLY A 86 31.39 -13.32 -8.60
C GLY A 86 30.01 -13.82 -8.15
N ASN A 87 29.51 -13.27 -7.05
CA ASN A 87 28.18 -13.56 -6.53
C ASN A 87 27.06 -13.08 -7.47
N ASP A 88 27.19 -11.92 -8.11
CA ASP A 88 26.23 -11.39 -9.09
C ASP A 88 26.01 -12.35 -10.26
N ILE A 89 27.09 -12.95 -10.75
CA ILE A 89 27.01 -13.95 -11.82
C ILE A 89 26.22 -15.18 -11.35
N PHE A 90 26.49 -15.66 -10.12
CA PHE A 90 25.77 -16.78 -9.54
C PHE A 90 24.29 -16.46 -9.27
N GLN A 91 23.96 -15.25 -8.82
CA GLN A 91 22.60 -14.79 -8.58
C GLN A 91 21.82 -14.59 -9.89
N ALA A 92 22.46 -14.06 -10.94
CA ALA A 92 21.89 -13.97 -12.28
C ALA A 92 21.58 -15.38 -12.83
N LEU A 93 22.50 -16.33 -12.69
CA LEU A 93 22.29 -17.73 -13.08
C LEU A 93 21.17 -18.40 -12.28
N ALA A 94 21.00 -18.04 -11.01
CA ALA A 94 19.91 -18.56 -10.16
C ALA A 94 18.50 -18.19 -10.70
N GLN A 95 18.36 -17.07 -11.42
CA GLN A 95 17.08 -16.67 -12.03
C GLN A 95 16.84 -17.24 -13.44
N VAL A 96 17.82 -17.88 -14.07
CA VAL A 96 17.70 -18.45 -15.41
C VAL A 96 16.86 -19.74 -15.39
N GLU A 97 16.07 -19.98 -16.45
CA GLU A 97 15.36 -21.25 -16.63
C GLU A 97 16.33 -22.43 -16.69
N THR A 98 16.00 -23.53 -15.99
CA THR A 98 16.88 -24.70 -15.84
C THR A 98 17.44 -25.25 -17.15
N ALA A 99 16.66 -25.21 -18.25
CA ALA A 99 17.08 -25.69 -19.56
C ALA A 99 18.13 -24.78 -20.24
N SER A 100 18.14 -23.49 -19.89
CA SER A 100 19.00 -22.45 -20.48
C SER A 100 20.31 -22.24 -19.71
N LEU A 101 20.39 -22.72 -18.45
CA LEU A 101 21.57 -22.61 -17.58
C LEU A 101 22.91 -22.95 -18.26
N PRO A 102 23.08 -24.09 -18.98
CA PRO A 102 24.36 -24.41 -19.61
C PRO A 102 24.74 -23.46 -20.76
N ARG A 103 23.74 -22.85 -21.40
CA ARG A 103 23.93 -21.88 -22.48
C ARG A 103 24.36 -20.52 -21.93
N GLU A 104 23.61 -19.98 -20.96
CA GLU A 104 23.98 -18.72 -20.28
C GLU A 104 25.38 -18.78 -19.64
N LEU A 105 25.74 -19.92 -19.02
CA LEU A 105 27.10 -20.15 -18.51
C LEU A 105 28.18 -20.11 -19.59
N ASN A 106 27.86 -20.57 -20.81
CA ASN A 106 28.81 -20.58 -21.92
C ASN A 106 28.87 -19.23 -22.65
N ASP A 107 27.74 -18.52 -22.75
CA ASP A 107 27.65 -17.17 -23.31
C ASP A 107 28.39 -16.16 -22.39
N ARG A 108 28.39 -16.38 -21.06
CA ARG A 108 29.14 -15.59 -20.07
C ARG A 108 30.57 -16.10 -19.80
N ARG A 109 31.01 -17.16 -20.47
CA ARG A 109 32.27 -17.87 -20.18
C ARG A 109 33.47 -16.95 -20.02
N GLN A 110 33.70 -16.05 -20.99
CA GLN A 110 34.88 -15.20 -21.00
C GLN A 110 34.92 -14.29 -19.76
N ALA A 111 33.81 -13.62 -19.44
CA ALA A 111 33.71 -12.76 -18.27
C ALA A 111 33.91 -13.53 -16.95
N ILE A 112 33.47 -14.79 -16.89
CA ILE A 112 33.68 -15.67 -15.73
C ILE A 112 35.15 -16.08 -15.60
N GLU A 113 35.78 -16.49 -16.71
CA GLU A 113 37.19 -16.90 -16.75
C GLU A 113 38.11 -15.70 -16.44
N ASP A 114 37.84 -14.50 -16.97
CA ASP A 114 38.56 -13.26 -16.68
C ASP A 114 38.43 -12.84 -15.21
N LEU A 115 37.24 -12.93 -14.62
CA LEU A 115 37.01 -12.60 -13.21
C LEU A 115 37.73 -13.59 -12.28
N ALA A 116 37.63 -14.89 -12.56
CA ALA A 116 38.32 -15.93 -11.78
C ALA A 116 39.85 -15.82 -11.89
N GLN A 117 40.40 -15.45 -13.06
CA GLN A 117 41.82 -15.11 -13.20
C GLN A 117 42.19 -13.85 -12.42
N THR A 118 41.35 -12.82 -12.43
CA THR A 118 41.58 -11.58 -11.67
C THR A 118 41.63 -11.85 -10.17
N LEU A 119 40.69 -12.66 -9.65
CA LEU A 119 40.69 -13.18 -8.28
C LEU A 119 42.01 -13.93 -7.98
N GLY A 120 42.37 -14.92 -8.81
CA GLY A 120 43.61 -15.70 -8.62
C GLY A 120 44.90 -14.86 -8.64
N ASN A 121 44.99 -13.87 -9.54
CA ASN A 121 46.10 -12.92 -9.60
C ASN A 121 46.16 -12.03 -8.35
N SER A 122 45.00 -11.60 -7.85
CA SER A 122 44.90 -10.81 -6.63
C SER A 122 45.33 -11.60 -5.39
N LEU A 123 44.94 -12.88 -5.31
CA LEU A 123 45.41 -13.81 -4.27
C LEU A 123 46.94 -13.96 -4.28
N ALA A 124 47.54 -14.18 -5.46
CA ALA A 124 48.99 -14.27 -5.61
C ALA A 124 49.70 -12.98 -5.17
N ALA A 125 49.15 -11.81 -5.51
CA ALA A 125 49.69 -10.52 -5.08
C ALA A 125 49.60 -10.31 -3.55
N GLY A 126 48.51 -10.74 -2.91
CA GLY A 126 48.36 -10.64 -1.44
C GLY A 126 49.35 -11.52 -0.68
N LEU A 127 49.55 -12.77 -1.13
CA LEU A 127 50.53 -13.71 -0.57
C LEU A 127 51.98 -13.20 -0.71
N LEU A 128 52.29 -12.53 -1.83
CA LEU A 128 53.58 -11.88 -2.07
C LEU A 128 53.78 -10.63 -1.19
N SER A 129 52.70 -9.90 -0.87
CA SER A 129 52.75 -8.71 0.00
C SER A 129 53.02 -9.07 1.46
N GLN A 130 52.45 -10.17 1.98
CA GLN A 130 52.76 -10.65 3.33
C GLN A 130 54.20 -11.15 3.46
N THR A 131 54.69 -11.95 2.51
CA THR A 131 56.08 -12.45 2.53
C THR A 131 57.12 -11.34 2.40
N ALA A 132 56.78 -10.18 1.81
CA ALA A 132 57.62 -8.99 1.86
C ALA A 132 57.59 -8.27 3.22
N SER A 133 56.48 -8.34 3.96
CA SER A 133 56.31 -7.68 5.25
C SER A 133 56.97 -8.41 6.42
N GLU A 134 57.26 -9.71 6.32
CA GLU A 134 57.96 -10.49 7.35
C GLU A 134 59.49 -10.28 7.41
N ILE A 135 60.09 -9.56 6.44
CA ILE A 135 61.55 -9.45 6.29
C ILE A 135 62.14 -8.18 6.97
N SER A 136 61.32 -7.35 7.61
CA SER A 136 61.79 -6.14 8.31
C SER A 136 61.91 -6.36 9.83
N PRO A 137 63.12 -6.27 10.43
CA PRO A 137 63.29 -6.48 11.86
C PRO A 137 62.77 -5.28 12.69
N PRO A 138 62.08 -5.50 13.82
CA PRO A 138 61.59 -4.40 14.66
C PRO A 138 62.73 -3.74 15.46
N PRO A 139 62.65 -2.42 15.73
CA PRO A 139 63.60 -1.74 16.59
C PRO A 139 63.37 -2.12 18.08
N VAL A 140 64.46 -2.46 18.76
CA VAL A 140 64.45 -2.75 20.21
C VAL A 140 64.28 -1.46 21.01
N SER A 141 63.33 -1.42 21.95
CA SER A 141 63.35 -0.43 23.04
C SER A 141 62.86 -1.02 24.37
N VAL A 142 63.60 -0.67 25.41
CA VAL A 142 63.70 -1.27 26.74
C VAL A 142 62.57 -0.83 27.68
N ALA A 143 62.00 -1.75 28.48
CA ALA A 143 61.82 -1.59 29.93
C ALA A 143 61.17 -2.83 30.62
N ALA A 144 61.65 -3.12 31.83
CA ALA A 144 61.09 -4.02 32.86
C ALA A 144 61.23 -3.26 34.22
N PRO A 145 60.82 -3.76 35.42
CA PRO A 145 60.43 -5.14 35.79
C PRO A 145 59.27 -5.27 36.84
N GLU A 146 59.15 -6.48 37.44
CA GLU A 146 58.51 -6.83 38.76
C GLU A 146 56.98 -7.06 38.86
N THR A 147 56.40 -8.02 39.62
CA THR A 147 56.88 -9.21 40.41
C THR A 147 55.70 -10.18 40.80
N THR A 148 55.96 -11.48 41.05
CA THR A 148 55.11 -12.57 41.70
C THR A 148 53.74 -12.98 41.06
N ALA A 149 53.48 -14.22 40.61
CA ALA A 149 53.31 -15.55 41.30
C ALA A 149 51.85 -15.79 41.87
N LEU A 150 51.23 -16.98 42.04
CA LEU A 150 51.66 -18.39 42.26
C LEU A 150 50.66 -19.49 41.70
N VAL A 151 51.16 -20.71 41.40
CA VAL A 151 50.60 -22.09 41.68
C VAL A 151 49.35 -22.70 40.94
N ARG A 152 49.58 -23.86 40.28
CA ARG A 152 48.86 -25.18 40.15
C ARG A 152 47.31 -25.30 40.26
N ALA A 153 46.62 -26.29 39.67
CA ALA A 153 46.89 -27.27 38.59
C ALA A 153 45.59 -28.06 38.22
N SER A 154 45.55 -28.59 36.99
CA SER A 154 44.79 -29.76 36.43
C SER A 154 43.69 -30.48 37.24
N GLU A 155 42.57 -30.78 36.56
CA GLU A 155 41.85 -32.07 36.65
C GLU A 155 41.11 -32.39 35.32
N SER A 156 40.80 -33.67 35.06
CA SER A 156 40.45 -34.19 33.72
C SER A 156 39.36 -35.28 33.73
N GLU A 157 38.63 -35.38 32.61
CA GLU A 157 37.64 -36.36 32.11
C GLU A 157 37.38 -37.70 32.84
N THR A 158 36.11 -38.15 32.86
CA THR A 158 35.64 -39.53 32.44
C THR A 158 34.07 -39.64 32.47
N PRO A 159 33.42 -40.66 31.85
CA PRO A 159 32.12 -40.45 31.16
C PRO A 159 30.95 -41.47 31.40
N VAL A 160 29.79 -41.22 30.74
CA VAL A 160 28.56 -42.03 30.41
C VAL A 160 27.98 -43.12 31.36
N PRO A 161 26.63 -43.31 31.37
CA PRO A 161 26.06 -44.49 30.67
C PRO A 161 24.66 -44.31 30.01
N VAL A 162 24.16 -45.40 29.40
CA VAL A 162 23.01 -45.56 28.47
C VAL A 162 21.76 -46.16 29.13
N CYS A 163 20.54 -45.98 28.55
CA CYS A 163 19.46 -46.99 28.56
C CYS A 163 18.32 -46.77 27.52
N LEU A 164 17.58 -47.83 27.18
CA LEU A 164 16.50 -47.95 26.17
C LEU A 164 15.09 -47.64 26.78
N GLY A 165 13.94 -47.55 26.08
CA GLY A 165 13.51 -47.66 24.66
C GLY A 165 12.00 -47.98 24.58
N ALA A 166 11.32 -47.76 23.44
CA ALA A 166 9.94 -48.23 23.15
C ALA A 166 9.60 -48.20 21.64
N GLU A 167 8.72 -49.11 21.17
CA GLU A 167 8.47 -49.42 19.75
C GLU A 167 7.14 -48.85 19.20
N ALA A 168 7.08 -48.61 17.88
CA ALA A 168 5.89 -48.81 17.06
C ALA A 168 6.27 -49.05 15.58
N THR A 169 5.53 -49.91 14.89
CA THR A 169 5.88 -50.47 13.56
C THR A 169 5.12 -49.82 12.40
N GLY A 170 5.70 -49.82 11.18
CA GLY A 170 5.07 -49.24 9.99
C GLY A 170 5.80 -49.50 8.67
N THR A 171 5.52 -50.65 8.05
CA THR A 171 6.05 -51.18 6.77
C THR A 171 6.20 -50.21 5.60
N ALA A 172 7.26 -50.38 4.81
CA ALA A 172 7.51 -49.68 3.56
C ALA A 172 6.58 -50.09 2.41
N ILE A 173 6.12 -49.10 1.62
CA ILE A 173 5.59 -49.30 0.27
C ILE A 173 6.43 -48.48 -0.72
N ARG A 174 6.98 -49.17 -1.73
CA ARG A 174 7.86 -48.62 -2.76
C ARG A 174 7.05 -48.33 -4.02
N GLN A 175 6.69 -47.07 -4.29
CA GLN A 175 6.05 -46.68 -5.56
C GLN A 175 6.68 -45.46 -6.23
N LYS A 176 6.88 -45.58 -7.55
CA LYS A 176 7.36 -44.53 -8.44
C LYS A 176 6.28 -43.44 -8.59
N ARG A 177 6.59 -42.18 -8.24
CA ARG A 177 5.87 -40.98 -8.72
C ARG A 177 6.71 -39.70 -8.51
N ALA A 178 7.79 -39.58 -9.29
CA ALA A 178 8.74 -38.46 -9.21
C ALA A 178 8.88 -37.75 -10.57
N THR A 179 7.77 -37.20 -11.07
CA THR A 179 7.73 -36.31 -12.26
C THR A 179 6.63 -35.24 -12.22
N ASP A 180 5.60 -35.37 -11.39
CA ASP A 180 4.49 -34.39 -11.32
C ASP A 180 4.67 -33.32 -10.22
N GLN A 181 5.50 -33.61 -9.21
CA GLN A 181 5.56 -32.83 -7.96
C GLN A 181 5.87 -31.35 -8.16
N ARG A 182 6.66 -30.92 -9.15
CA ARG A 182 7.02 -29.50 -9.30
C ARG A 182 5.93 -28.61 -9.89
N LYS A 183 5.09 -29.14 -10.78
CA LYS A 183 3.86 -28.42 -11.17
C LYS A 183 2.87 -28.44 -10.01
N THR A 184 2.79 -29.55 -9.28
CA THR A 184 1.95 -29.61 -8.07
C THR A 184 2.45 -28.68 -6.96
N GLU A 185 3.75 -28.45 -6.78
CA GLU A 185 4.33 -27.57 -5.75
C GLU A 185 4.05 -26.10 -6.03
N ALA A 186 4.29 -25.61 -7.24
CA ALA A 186 3.94 -24.24 -7.61
C ALA A 186 2.43 -23.97 -7.53
N VAL A 187 1.60 -24.97 -7.87
CA VAL A 187 0.15 -24.92 -7.70
C VAL A 187 -0.25 -25.04 -6.22
N LEU A 188 0.42 -25.88 -5.42
CA LEU A 188 0.18 -26.05 -3.98
C LEU A 188 0.49 -24.77 -3.22
N VAL A 189 1.65 -24.14 -3.45
CA VAL A 189 2.02 -22.87 -2.81
C VAL A 189 1.01 -21.78 -3.17
N ARG A 190 0.57 -21.70 -4.44
CA ARG A 190 -0.47 -20.75 -4.86
C ARG A 190 -1.83 -21.06 -4.23
N VAL A 191 -2.26 -22.32 -4.19
CA VAL A 191 -3.51 -22.75 -3.54
C VAL A 191 -3.44 -22.55 -2.03
N MET A 192 -2.28 -22.71 -1.40
CA MET A 192 -2.10 -22.38 0.02
C MET A 192 -2.14 -20.87 0.26
N SER A 193 -1.58 -20.05 -0.63
CA SER A 193 -1.76 -18.58 -0.59
C SER A 193 -3.24 -18.21 -0.71
N GLU A 194 -3.94 -18.65 -1.76
CA GLU A 194 -5.37 -18.35 -1.96
C GLU A 194 -6.26 -18.88 -0.81
N ASN A 195 -5.88 -19.98 -0.17
CA ASN A 195 -6.54 -20.48 1.03
C ASN A 195 -6.23 -19.63 2.28
N MET A 196 -5.00 -19.14 2.44
CA MET A 196 -4.64 -18.24 3.54
C MET A 196 -5.28 -16.86 3.38
N ASP A 197 -5.37 -16.32 2.16
CA ASP A 197 -6.13 -15.10 1.87
C ASP A 197 -7.61 -15.24 2.28
N ARG A 198 -8.23 -16.39 1.96
CA ARG A 198 -9.61 -16.71 2.38
C ARG A 198 -9.74 -16.88 3.90
N LEU A 199 -8.79 -17.58 4.53
CA LEU A 199 -8.78 -17.74 5.98
C LEU A 199 -8.61 -16.38 6.69
N MET A 200 -7.76 -15.49 6.16
CA MET A 200 -7.53 -14.16 6.71
C MET A 200 -8.76 -13.26 6.56
N GLY A 201 -9.45 -13.33 5.41
CA GLY A 201 -10.76 -12.69 5.23
C GLY A 201 -11.81 -13.22 6.20
N LEU A 202 -11.96 -14.55 6.35
CA LEU A 202 -12.92 -15.16 7.27
C LEU A 202 -12.60 -14.89 8.75
N ALA A 203 -11.32 -14.90 9.14
CA ALA A 203 -10.88 -14.59 10.49
C ALA A 203 -11.07 -13.10 10.82
N GLY A 204 -10.79 -12.21 9.86
CA GLY A 204 -11.12 -10.79 9.94
C GLY A 204 -12.62 -10.55 10.05
N GLU A 205 -13.44 -11.28 9.27
CA GLU A 205 -14.91 -11.16 9.32
C GLU A 205 -15.44 -11.62 10.67
N LEU A 206 -14.95 -12.74 11.20
CA LEU A 206 -15.29 -13.16 12.55
C LEU A 206 -14.88 -12.11 13.60
N LEU A 207 -13.67 -11.54 13.49
CA LEU A 207 -13.19 -10.49 14.40
C LEU A 207 -14.11 -9.26 14.39
N VAL A 208 -14.43 -8.72 13.21
CA VAL A 208 -15.34 -7.57 13.04
C VAL A 208 -16.76 -7.91 13.52
N GLN A 209 -17.27 -9.09 13.18
CA GLN A 209 -18.59 -9.55 13.63
C GLN A 209 -18.67 -9.69 15.16
N THR A 210 -17.60 -10.07 15.86
CA THR A 210 -17.64 -10.10 17.34
C THR A 210 -17.82 -8.72 17.98
N GLN A 211 -17.37 -7.64 17.32
CA GLN A 211 -17.58 -6.27 17.82
C GLN A 211 -19.07 -5.84 17.77
N SER A 212 -19.86 -6.45 16.88
CA SER A 212 -21.31 -6.20 16.77
C SER A 212 -22.08 -6.56 18.06
N ALA A 213 -21.53 -7.42 18.93
CA ALA A 213 -22.18 -7.88 20.16
C ALA A 213 -22.53 -6.73 21.13
N GLY A 214 -21.79 -5.62 21.09
CA GLY A 214 -22.13 -4.40 21.82
C GLY A 214 -23.48 -3.79 21.41
N SER A 215 -23.90 -3.96 20.15
CA SER A 215 -25.22 -3.50 19.67
C SER A 215 -26.36 -4.33 20.27
N PHE A 216 -26.20 -5.66 20.34
CA PHE A 216 -27.18 -6.56 20.93
C PHE A 216 -27.33 -6.32 22.43
N ASN A 217 -26.23 -6.11 23.15
CA ASN A 217 -26.26 -5.79 24.58
C ASN A 217 -27.01 -4.46 24.85
N ARG A 218 -26.84 -3.44 23.99
CA ARG A 218 -27.65 -2.20 24.05
C ARG A 218 -29.15 -2.47 23.85
N SER A 219 -29.53 -3.39 22.97
CA SER A 219 -30.92 -3.78 22.75
C SER A 219 -31.51 -4.54 23.95
N LEU A 220 -30.76 -5.46 24.56
CA LEU A 220 -31.18 -6.12 25.80
C LEU A 220 -31.33 -5.13 26.96
N LEU A 221 -30.42 -4.17 27.09
CA LEU A 221 -30.51 -3.12 28.11
C LEU A 221 -31.74 -2.22 27.92
N LYS A 222 -32.09 -1.86 26.67
CA LYS A 222 -33.34 -1.17 26.36
C LYS A 222 -34.57 -2.00 26.76
N MET A 223 -34.56 -3.31 26.46
CA MET A 223 -35.66 -4.21 26.82
C MET A 223 -35.82 -4.32 28.34
N LYS A 224 -34.71 -4.45 29.09
CA LYS A 224 -34.68 -4.43 30.56
C LYS A 224 -35.24 -3.13 31.14
N ASN A 225 -34.85 -1.98 30.58
CA ASN A 225 -35.36 -0.69 31.01
C ASN A 225 -36.87 -0.55 30.75
N GLY A 226 -37.35 -0.98 29.57
CA GLY A 226 -38.79 -1.02 29.27
C GLY A 226 -39.58 -1.93 30.22
N THR A 227 -39.07 -3.11 30.58
CA THR A 227 -39.72 -3.97 31.60
C THR A 227 -39.69 -3.38 33.00
N ARG A 228 -38.76 -2.47 33.29
CA ARG A 228 -38.73 -1.71 34.54
C ARG A 228 -39.76 -0.57 34.54
N GLU A 229 -39.86 0.17 33.44
CA GLU A 229 -40.90 1.20 33.28
C GLU A 229 -42.32 0.61 33.40
N ILE A 230 -42.55 -0.59 32.82
CA ILE A 230 -43.80 -1.34 32.99
C ILE A 230 -44.04 -1.70 34.46
N ARG A 231 -43.01 -2.12 35.22
CA ARG A 231 -43.13 -2.42 36.65
C ARG A 231 -43.46 -1.18 37.47
N ASP A 232 -42.72 -0.10 37.26
CA ASP A 232 -42.88 1.16 38.00
C ASP A 232 -44.29 1.75 37.75
N GLU A 233 -44.81 1.68 36.53
CA GLU A 233 -46.19 2.09 36.22
C GLU A 233 -47.24 1.10 36.77
N TRP A 234 -46.96 -0.21 36.76
CA TRP A 234 -47.83 -1.20 37.39
C TRP A 234 -48.00 -0.95 38.90
N ASP A 235 -46.90 -0.75 39.63
CA ASP A 235 -46.94 -0.44 41.06
C ASP A 235 -47.64 0.91 41.34
N ARG A 236 -47.50 1.88 40.42
CA ARG A 236 -48.23 3.16 40.47
C ARG A 236 -49.73 3.00 40.27
N MET A 237 -50.17 2.10 39.39
CA MET A 237 -51.59 1.78 39.17
C MET A 237 -52.17 0.97 40.33
N GLY A 238 -51.50 -0.11 40.74
CA GLY A 238 -51.92 -0.95 41.87
C GLY A 238 -52.05 -0.13 43.16
N GLY A 239 -51.04 0.69 43.48
CA GLY A 239 -51.06 1.58 44.64
C GLY A 239 -52.15 2.66 44.64
N LYS A 240 -52.81 2.92 43.50
CA LYS A 240 -54.01 3.77 43.39
C LYS A 240 -55.29 2.95 43.47
N TYR A 241 -55.42 1.90 42.66
CA TYR A 241 -56.61 1.05 42.60
C TYR A 241 -56.94 0.42 43.97
N LEU A 242 -55.95 -0.21 44.62
CA LEU A 242 -56.11 -0.85 45.94
C LEU A 242 -56.48 0.15 47.05
N LYS A 243 -56.27 1.45 46.85
CA LYS A 243 -56.59 2.52 47.82
C LYS A 243 -57.86 3.30 47.49
N SER A 244 -58.41 3.17 46.28
CA SER A 244 -59.58 3.93 45.83
C SER A 244 -60.88 3.15 45.81
N VAL A 245 -60.85 1.82 45.93
CA VAL A 245 -62.06 1.00 46.11
C VAL A 245 -62.47 1.05 47.60
N PRO A 246 -63.65 1.60 47.96
CA PRO A 246 -64.14 1.49 49.32
C PRO A 246 -64.59 0.05 49.59
N LEU A 247 -64.03 -0.57 50.63
CA LEU A 247 -64.41 -1.89 51.14
C LEU A 247 -65.89 -1.92 51.52
N SER A 248 -66.74 -2.35 50.58
CA SER A 248 -68.13 -2.70 50.83
C SER A 248 -68.20 -4.18 51.28
N PRO A 249 -68.98 -4.56 52.31
CA PRO A 249 -68.89 -5.89 52.95
C PRO A 249 -69.39 -7.09 52.12
N ALA A 250 -69.54 -6.96 50.80
CA ALA A 250 -70.23 -7.92 49.94
C ALA A 250 -69.38 -8.44 48.75
N ALA A 251 -68.13 -7.98 48.58
CA ALA A 251 -67.26 -8.41 47.48
C ALA A 251 -66.27 -9.49 47.96
N ALA A 252 -66.53 -10.74 47.57
CA ALA A 252 -65.50 -11.79 47.60
C ALA A 252 -64.41 -11.54 46.53
N ASP A 253 -64.71 -10.69 45.55
CA ASP A 253 -63.88 -10.40 44.38
C ASP A 253 -62.59 -9.62 44.71
N GLY A 254 -62.52 -8.98 45.90
CA GLY A 254 -61.36 -8.17 46.30
C GLY A 254 -60.08 -8.97 46.57
N GLU A 255 -60.20 -10.21 47.06
CA GLU A 255 -59.05 -11.12 47.20
C GLU A 255 -58.58 -11.62 45.83
N GLU A 256 -59.48 -11.83 44.87
CA GLU A 256 -59.12 -12.26 43.51
C GLU A 256 -58.40 -11.14 42.74
N ASP A 257 -58.87 -9.89 42.85
CA ASP A 257 -58.21 -8.72 42.25
C ASP A 257 -56.81 -8.46 42.84
N GLU A 258 -56.64 -8.58 44.16
CA GLU A 258 -55.34 -8.41 44.81
C GLU A 258 -54.38 -9.57 44.46
N ALA A 259 -54.87 -10.82 44.44
CA ALA A 259 -54.10 -11.98 44.02
C ALA A 259 -53.69 -11.90 42.54
N ALA A 260 -54.58 -11.45 41.65
CA ALA A 260 -54.27 -11.20 40.25
C ALA A 260 -53.18 -10.12 40.10
N ALA A 261 -53.26 -9.05 40.90
CA ALA A 261 -52.26 -7.99 40.86
C ALA A 261 -50.88 -8.42 41.36
N GLN A 262 -50.83 -9.24 42.42
CA GLN A 262 -49.59 -9.86 42.90
C GLN A 262 -49.03 -10.86 41.87
N ALA A 263 -49.88 -11.66 41.23
CA ALA A 263 -49.47 -12.63 40.20
C ALA A 263 -48.89 -11.95 38.95
N PHE A 264 -49.45 -10.81 38.54
CA PHE A 264 -48.93 -10.01 37.42
C PHE A 264 -47.60 -9.31 37.77
N GLY A 265 -47.47 -8.74 38.97
CA GLY A 265 -46.19 -8.22 39.47
C GLY A 265 -45.10 -9.29 39.46
N ALA A 266 -45.38 -10.45 40.04
CA ALA A 266 -44.46 -11.59 40.06
C ALA A 266 -44.14 -12.14 38.65
N LEU A 267 -45.00 -11.92 37.65
CA LEU A 267 -44.68 -12.24 36.25
C LEU A 267 -43.67 -11.24 35.67
N ILE A 268 -43.84 -9.95 35.93
CA ILE A 268 -42.88 -8.91 35.50
C ILE A 268 -41.52 -9.15 36.16
N ASP A 269 -41.48 -9.47 37.45
CA ASP A 269 -40.23 -9.73 38.18
C ASP A 269 -39.48 -10.93 37.58
N ARG A 270 -40.19 -12.06 37.33
CA ARG A 270 -39.62 -13.21 36.62
C ARG A 270 -39.12 -12.86 35.22
N MET A 271 -39.77 -11.95 34.50
CA MET A 271 -39.29 -11.48 33.20
C MET A 271 -38.02 -10.61 33.33
N GLN A 272 -37.94 -9.74 34.34
CA GLN A 272 -36.75 -8.94 34.60
C GLN A 272 -35.55 -9.81 35.00
N ASP A 273 -35.76 -10.82 35.86
CA ASP A 273 -34.74 -11.79 36.26
C ASP A 273 -34.26 -12.62 35.06
N ALA A 274 -35.19 -13.14 34.24
CA ALA A 274 -34.84 -13.88 33.03
C ALA A 274 -34.02 -13.01 32.04
N ILE A 275 -34.40 -11.75 31.82
CA ILE A 275 -33.62 -10.82 30.98
C ILE A 275 -32.24 -10.58 31.57
N ALA A 276 -32.13 -10.36 32.89
CA ALA A 276 -30.85 -10.15 33.55
C ALA A 276 -29.93 -11.38 33.45
N GLU A 277 -30.47 -12.59 33.62
CA GLU A 277 -29.72 -13.84 33.44
C GLU A 277 -29.23 -14.01 32.00
N GLN A 278 -30.11 -13.76 31.01
CA GLN A 278 -29.73 -13.82 29.59
C GLN A 278 -28.67 -12.77 29.24
N MET A 279 -28.71 -11.57 29.81
CA MET A 279 -27.64 -10.57 29.64
C MET A 279 -26.29 -11.07 30.15
N VAL A 280 -26.24 -11.65 31.35
CA VAL A 280 -24.99 -12.19 31.93
C VAL A 280 -24.44 -13.37 31.12
N ASN A 281 -25.33 -14.27 30.69
CA ASN A 281 -24.96 -15.41 29.85
C ASN A 281 -24.47 -14.97 28.46
N TYR A 282 -25.15 -14.00 27.84
CA TYR A 282 -24.73 -13.40 26.57
C TYR A 282 -23.38 -12.69 26.69
N GLU A 283 -23.16 -11.89 27.73
CA GLU A 283 -21.88 -11.20 27.93
C GLU A 283 -20.72 -12.18 28.12
N ARG A 284 -20.92 -13.27 28.87
CA ARG A 284 -19.93 -14.35 29.01
C ARG A 284 -19.65 -15.06 27.67
N TYR A 285 -20.68 -15.31 26.87
CA TYR A 285 -20.55 -15.91 25.54
C TYR A 285 -19.81 -14.97 24.57
N SER A 286 -20.20 -13.69 24.52
CA SER A 286 -19.60 -12.64 23.71
C SER A 286 -18.10 -12.52 23.97
N ARG A 287 -17.68 -12.34 25.23
CA ARG A 287 -16.25 -12.26 25.59
C ARG A 287 -15.49 -13.52 25.18
N ARG A 288 -16.09 -14.71 25.33
CA ARG A 288 -15.45 -15.98 24.91
C ARG A 288 -15.30 -16.07 23.39
N LEU A 289 -16.31 -15.62 22.64
CA LEU A 289 -16.29 -15.61 21.17
C LEU A 289 -15.27 -14.59 20.64
N GLU A 290 -15.23 -13.39 21.23
CA GLU A 290 -14.24 -12.34 20.95
C GLU A 290 -12.80 -12.84 21.21
N HIS A 291 -12.55 -13.50 22.34
CA HIS A 291 -11.24 -14.11 22.64
C HIS A 291 -10.87 -15.21 21.63
N LEU A 292 -11.83 -16.02 21.17
CA LEU A 292 -11.60 -17.04 20.14
C LEU A 292 -11.33 -16.42 18.77
N ALA A 293 -12.05 -15.35 18.41
CA ALA A 293 -11.87 -14.60 17.16
C ALA A 293 -10.48 -13.94 17.10
N HIS A 294 -10.07 -13.23 18.16
CA HIS A 294 -8.73 -12.65 18.27
C HIS A 294 -7.62 -13.71 18.17
N ARG A 295 -7.81 -14.89 18.78
CA ARG A 295 -6.86 -16.00 18.66
C ARG A 295 -6.80 -16.56 17.26
N LEU A 296 -7.94 -16.87 16.64
CA LEU A 296 -7.99 -17.38 15.26
C LEU A 296 -7.35 -16.38 14.28
N TYR A 297 -7.65 -15.09 14.44
CA TYR A 297 -7.02 -14.02 13.67
C TYR A 297 -5.50 -13.99 13.89
N GLY A 298 -5.04 -13.98 15.15
CA GLY A 298 -3.61 -13.97 15.47
C GLY A 298 -2.83 -15.18 14.91
N GLU A 299 -3.38 -16.39 15.00
CA GLU A 299 -2.78 -17.60 14.41
C GLU A 299 -2.77 -17.52 12.87
N THR A 300 -3.84 -17.00 12.25
CA THR A 300 -3.93 -16.84 10.79
C THR A 300 -2.90 -15.83 10.28
N VAL A 301 -2.79 -14.67 10.94
CA VAL A 301 -1.79 -13.65 10.63
C VAL A 301 -0.38 -14.19 10.85
N GLY A 302 -0.14 -14.88 11.98
CA GLY A 302 1.15 -15.52 12.28
C GLY A 302 1.56 -16.56 11.24
N SER A 303 0.61 -17.22 10.57
CA SER A 303 0.90 -18.18 9.49
C SER A 303 1.28 -17.54 8.13
N ARG A 304 0.96 -16.25 7.93
CA ARG A 304 1.37 -15.45 6.76
C ARG A 304 2.64 -14.64 7.01
N MET A 305 2.91 -14.31 8.28
CA MET A 305 4.05 -13.48 8.66
C MET A 305 5.39 -14.12 8.29
N VAL A 306 6.25 -13.32 7.66
CA VAL A 306 7.64 -13.64 7.34
C VAL A 306 8.58 -12.79 8.19
N PRO A 307 9.82 -13.24 8.49
CA PRO A 307 10.82 -12.39 9.13
C PRO A 307 11.10 -11.14 8.30
N PHE A 308 11.17 -9.97 8.94
CA PHE A 308 11.49 -8.70 8.29
C PHE A 308 12.75 -8.77 7.41
N SER A 309 13.75 -9.57 7.81
CA SER A 309 14.99 -9.82 7.04
C SER A 309 14.81 -10.39 5.63
N GLU A 310 13.68 -11.05 5.32
CA GLU A 310 13.41 -11.53 3.95
C GLU A 310 13.20 -10.37 2.94
N GLY A 311 12.82 -9.19 3.42
CA GLY A 311 12.66 -7.98 2.60
C GLY A 311 13.87 -7.04 2.61
N LEU A 312 15.00 -7.45 3.19
CA LEU A 312 16.19 -6.60 3.36
C LEU A 312 17.33 -6.93 2.39
N HIS A 313 17.07 -7.82 1.43
CA HIS A 313 18.05 -8.27 0.47
C HIS A 313 18.65 -7.08 -0.31
N GLY A 314 19.98 -6.99 -0.33
CA GLY A 314 20.72 -5.93 -1.02
C GLY A 314 20.83 -4.58 -0.29
N PHE A 315 20.12 -4.29 0.81
CA PHE A 315 20.23 -2.96 1.46
C PHE A 315 21.64 -2.67 2.01
N SER A 316 22.30 -3.63 2.67
CA SER A 316 23.66 -3.43 3.18
C SER A 316 24.65 -3.14 2.06
N ARG A 317 24.48 -3.77 0.90
CA ARG A 317 25.28 -3.52 -0.30
C ARG A 317 24.96 -2.17 -0.93
N MET A 318 23.68 -1.83 -1.11
CA MET A 318 23.24 -0.53 -1.63
C MET A 318 23.80 0.64 -0.81
N VAL A 319 23.78 0.52 0.53
CA VAL A 319 24.36 1.52 1.44
C VAL A 319 25.87 1.60 1.30
N ARG A 320 26.56 0.45 1.19
CA ARG A 320 28.02 0.37 0.95
C ARG A 320 28.43 1.02 -0.37
N ASP A 321 27.81 0.62 -1.47
CA ASP A 321 28.15 1.06 -2.82
C ASP A 321 27.90 2.58 -2.96
N LEU A 322 26.78 3.09 -2.40
CA LEU A 322 26.46 4.52 -2.36
C LEU A 322 27.41 5.31 -1.43
N ALA A 323 27.84 4.73 -0.31
CA ALA A 323 28.82 5.35 0.57
C ALA A 323 30.19 5.49 -0.13
N GLN A 324 30.61 4.47 -0.87
CA GLN A 324 31.83 4.53 -1.69
C GLN A 324 31.73 5.56 -2.81
N GLU A 325 30.62 5.60 -3.56
CA GLU A 325 30.36 6.59 -4.63
C GLU A 325 30.46 8.03 -4.12
N LEU A 326 29.95 8.29 -2.91
CA LEU A 326 29.92 9.63 -2.30
C LEU A 326 31.14 9.93 -1.40
N GLY A 327 32.12 9.03 -1.29
CA GLY A 327 33.32 9.23 -0.46
C GLY A 327 33.05 9.27 1.05
N LYS A 328 32.00 8.60 1.52
CA LYS A 328 31.56 8.57 2.93
C LYS A 328 31.90 7.23 3.60
N LYS A 329 32.11 7.25 4.91
CA LYS A 329 32.27 6.03 5.73
C LYS A 329 30.98 5.81 6.50
N VAL A 330 30.34 4.66 6.30
CA VAL A 330 29.01 4.37 6.84
C VAL A 330 28.97 2.98 7.44
N ARG A 331 28.57 2.90 8.71
CA ARG A 331 28.15 1.67 9.37
C ARG A 331 26.64 1.55 9.26
N PHE A 332 26.19 0.52 8.55
CA PHE A 332 24.79 0.15 8.50
C PHE A 332 24.48 -0.89 9.58
N GLN A 333 23.42 -0.67 10.36
CA GLN A 333 22.94 -1.60 11.36
C GLN A 333 21.44 -1.86 11.17
N ILE A 334 21.06 -3.13 11.20
CA ILE A 334 19.67 -3.56 11.21
C ILE A 334 19.34 -4.06 12.62
N LEU A 335 18.18 -3.64 13.15
CA LEU A 335 17.65 -4.05 14.45
C LEU A 335 16.24 -4.61 14.25
N GLY A 336 15.96 -5.77 14.84
CA GLY A 336 14.66 -6.43 14.72
C GLY A 336 14.47 -7.20 13.41
N GLU A 337 15.54 -7.73 12.81
CA GLU A 337 15.52 -8.61 11.62
C GLU A 337 14.49 -9.75 11.71
N ALA A 338 14.34 -10.35 12.89
CA ALA A 338 13.39 -11.44 13.15
C ALA A 338 11.96 -10.97 13.48
N THR A 339 11.65 -9.68 13.36
CA THR A 339 10.29 -9.18 13.61
C THR A 339 9.35 -9.75 12.53
N PRO A 340 8.23 -10.40 12.93
CA PRO A 340 7.33 -11.02 11.96
C PRO A 340 6.44 -9.96 11.30
N VAL A 341 6.48 -9.88 9.97
CA VAL A 341 5.79 -8.86 9.15
C VAL A 341 4.91 -9.54 8.11
N ASP A 342 3.74 -8.96 7.82
CA ASP A 342 2.88 -9.42 6.72
C ASP A 342 3.60 -9.25 5.38
N ARG A 343 3.60 -10.31 4.57
CA ARG A 343 4.30 -10.36 3.28
C ARG A 343 3.91 -9.22 2.34
N ASP A 344 2.64 -8.84 2.24
CA ASP A 344 2.19 -7.82 1.30
C ASP A 344 2.64 -6.43 1.74
N ILE A 345 2.76 -6.23 3.06
CA ILE A 345 3.35 -5.02 3.65
C ILE A 345 4.85 -5.01 3.37
N LEU A 346 5.55 -6.13 3.55
CA LEU A 346 6.98 -6.26 3.29
C LEU A 346 7.35 -5.92 1.83
N GLU A 347 6.60 -6.48 0.87
CA GLU A 347 6.76 -6.20 -0.57
C GLU A 347 6.48 -4.72 -0.92
N LYS A 348 5.57 -4.04 -0.20
CA LYS A 348 5.28 -2.61 -0.41
C LYS A 348 6.28 -1.65 0.26
N ILE A 349 6.92 -2.03 1.37
CA ILE A 349 7.86 -1.14 2.10
C ILE A 349 9.29 -1.12 1.53
N GLU A 350 9.69 -2.12 0.74
CA GLU A 350 11.06 -2.23 0.22
C GLU A 350 11.52 -0.96 -0.51
N ALA A 351 10.72 -0.47 -1.47
CA ALA A 351 11.07 0.71 -2.26
C ALA A 351 11.11 2.03 -1.44
N PRO A 352 10.14 2.32 -0.55
CA PRO A 352 10.26 3.43 0.40
C PRO A 352 11.46 3.34 1.34
N LEU A 353 11.81 2.15 1.85
CA LEU A 353 12.99 1.98 2.71
C LEU A 353 14.29 2.22 1.93
N SER A 354 14.41 1.69 0.71
CA SER A 354 15.51 2.00 -0.22
C SER A 354 15.71 3.52 -0.38
N HIS A 355 14.61 4.27 -0.58
CA HIS A 355 14.67 5.72 -0.72
C HIS A 355 15.10 6.44 0.56
N LEU A 356 14.59 6.02 1.73
CA LEU A 356 14.99 6.59 3.03
C LEU A 356 16.47 6.30 3.35
N LEU A 357 16.96 5.09 3.08
CA LEU A 357 18.37 4.73 3.25
C LEU A 357 19.27 5.52 2.31
N ARG A 358 18.87 5.70 1.04
CA ARG A 358 19.58 6.57 0.09
C ARG A 358 19.67 8.01 0.61
N ASN A 359 18.56 8.57 1.10
CA ASN A 359 18.54 9.94 1.63
C ASN A 359 19.41 10.10 2.89
N ALA A 360 19.44 9.10 3.77
CA ALA A 360 20.30 9.06 4.95
C ALA A 360 21.79 9.12 4.57
N VAL A 361 22.20 8.32 3.57
CA VAL A 361 23.60 8.28 3.10
C VAL A 361 23.96 9.52 2.26
N ASP A 362 23.10 9.95 1.35
CA ASP A 362 23.37 11.07 0.42
C ASP A 362 23.31 12.44 1.12
N HIS A 363 22.21 12.74 1.80
CA HIS A 363 21.97 14.08 2.35
C HIS A 363 22.10 14.15 3.88
N GLY A 364 21.80 13.06 4.60
CA GLY A 364 21.94 12.97 6.06
C GLY A 364 23.41 13.05 6.48
N LEU A 365 24.19 12.01 6.18
CA LEU A 365 25.57 11.89 6.63
C LEU A 365 26.51 12.92 5.98
N GLU A 366 27.45 13.43 6.77
CA GLU A 366 28.54 14.30 6.33
C GLU A 366 29.77 13.50 5.89
N ILE A 367 30.66 14.12 5.12
CA ILE A 367 31.94 13.46 4.76
C ILE A 367 32.86 13.34 5.99
N PRO A 368 33.80 12.38 6.02
CA PRO A 368 34.70 12.13 7.17
C PRO A 368 35.39 13.37 7.75
N GLU A 369 35.76 14.33 6.92
CA GLU A 369 36.39 15.59 7.33
C GLU A 369 35.40 16.56 8.01
N GLU A 370 34.20 16.73 7.42
CA GLU A 370 33.09 17.51 8.02
C GLU A 370 32.69 16.92 9.38
N ARG A 371 32.61 15.58 9.49
CA ARG A 371 32.28 14.89 10.74
C ARG A 371 33.30 15.14 11.85
N LYS A 372 34.60 15.05 11.52
CA LYS A 372 35.68 15.38 12.46
C LYS A 372 35.64 16.85 12.89
N ALA A 373 35.39 17.77 11.97
CA ALA A 373 35.24 19.21 12.30
C ALA A 373 34.04 19.47 13.22
N ALA A 374 32.95 18.71 13.08
CA ALA A 374 31.78 18.74 13.96
C ALA A 374 31.94 17.95 15.28
N GLY A 375 33.09 17.32 15.53
CA GLY A 375 33.33 16.50 16.72
C GLY A 375 32.64 15.14 16.73
N LYS A 376 32.16 14.66 15.58
CA LYS A 376 31.52 13.35 15.39
C LYS A 376 32.53 12.26 15.06
N ALA A 377 32.12 11.00 15.18
CA ALA A 377 32.90 9.86 14.71
C ALA A 377 33.11 9.94 13.18
N GLU A 378 34.27 9.48 12.70
CA GLU A 378 34.62 9.49 11.27
C GLU A 378 33.66 8.62 10.43
N GLU A 379 33.18 7.53 11.02
CA GLU A 379 32.15 6.65 10.49
C GLU A 379 30.76 7.19 10.93
N GLY A 380 29.85 7.31 9.98
CA GLY A 380 28.43 7.63 10.23
C GLY A 380 27.62 6.37 10.51
N LEU A 381 26.62 6.48 11.38
CA LEU A 381 25.73 5.37 11.72
C LEU A 381 24.38 5.54 11.01
N VAL A 382 23.97 4.54 10.24
CA VAL A 382 22.61 4.40 9.73
C VAL A 382 21.97 3.17 10.35
N THR A 383 20.85 3.35 11.04
CA THR A 383 20.11 2.30 11.73
C THR A 383 18.73 2.10 11.10
N LEU A 384 18.44 0.88 10.66
CA LEU A 384 17.10 0.41 10.31
C LEU A 384 16.56 -0.42 11.49
N GLU A 385 15.59 0.11 12.25
CA GLU A 385 14.95 -0.60 13.36
C GLU A 385 13.49 -0.93 13.05
N THR A 386 13.11 -2.19 13.25
CA THR A 386 11.73 -2.67 13.14
C THR A 386 11.25 -3.28 14.44
N ARG A 387 10.04 -2.91 14.90
CA ARG A 387 9.41 -3.46 16.11
C ARG A 387 7.88 -3.32 16.09
N HIS A 388 7.20 -4.19 16.82
CA HIS A 388 5.76 -4.05 17.08
C HIS A 388 5.49 -3.11 18.26
N VAL A 389 4.62 -2.12 18.07
CA VAL A 389 4.20 -1.17 19.10
C VAL A 389 2.68 -1.02 19.03
N ALA A 390 1.99 -1.32 20.14
CA ALA A 390 0.54 -1.17 20.28
C ALA A 390 -0.31 -1.82 19.15
N GLY A 391 0.13 -2.97 18.62
CA GLY A 391 -0.56 -3.68 17.54
C GLY A 391 -0.34 -3.07 16.14
N MET A 392 0.66 -2.20 15.99
CA MET A 392 1.13 -1.66 14.72
C MET A 392 2.60 -2.06 14.50
N LEU A 393 3.00 -2.18 13.23
CA LEU A 393 4.38 -2.32 12.81
C LEU A 393 5.03 -0.94 12.73
N ASN A 394 5.99 -0.67 13.61
CA ASN A 394 6.84 0.52 13.50
C ASN A 394 8.15 0.13 12.81
N VAL A 395 8.41 0.71 11.63
CA VAL A 395 9.69 0.64 10.94
C VAL A 395 10.32 2.03 10.99
N SER A 396 11.58 2.14 11.38
CA SER A 396 12.29 3.42 11.46
C SER A 396 13.67 3.38 10.84
N VAL A 397 13.99 4.43 10.08
CA VAL A 397 15.30 4.67 9.49
C VAL A 397 15.89 5.90 10.17
N SER A 398 17.05 5.74 10.81
CA SER A 398 17.74 6.82 11.52
C SER A 398 19.17 6.99 11.04
N ASP A 399 19.63 8.23 10.93
CA ASP A 399 21.04 8.60 10.74
C ASP A 399 21.54 9.52 11.86
N ASP A 400 22.86 9.54 12.09
CA ASP A 400 23.55 10.48 13.00
C ASP A 400 24.19 11.67 12.25
N GLY A 401 23.60 12.04 11.12
CA GLY A 401 24.11 13.05 10.19
C GLY A 401 23.80 14.48 10.59
N ARG A 402 23.83 15.39 9.60
CA ARG A 402 23.67 16.84 9.79
C ARG A 402 22.27 17.26 10.26
N GLY A 403 21.33 16.33 10.35
CA GLY A 403 19.92 16.61 10.64
C GLY A 403 19.30 17.55 9.62
N MET A 404 18.17 18.17 9.99
CA MET A 404 17.53 19.21 9.19
C MET A 404 17.52 20.54 9.94
N ASP A 405 17.86 21.62 9.24
CA ASP A 405 17.80 22.98 9.76
C ASP A 405 16.38 23.56 9.59
N PRO A 406 15.65 23.83 10.68
CA PRO A 406 14.28 24.36 10.61
C PRO A 406 14.21 25.73 9.92
N GLU A 407 15.24 26.57 10.04
CA GLU A 407 15.25 27.88 9.38
C GLU A 407 15.46 27.76 7.87
N ASN A 408 16.23 26.76 7.42
CA ASN A 408 16.39 26.47 6.00
C ASN A 408 15.09 25.92 5.39
N ILE A 409 14.40 25.02 6.11
CA ILE A 409 13.07 24.53 5.70
C ILE A 409 12.09 25.70 5.61
N ARG A 410 11.98 26.51 6.68
CA ARG A 410 11.09 27.68 6.75
C ARG A 410 11.35 28.67 5.61
N ARG A 411 12.62 28.98 5.32
CA ARG A 411 13.00 29.83 4.18
C ARG A 411 12.53 29.22 2.85
N LYS A 412 12.76 27.93 2.62
CA LYS A 412 12.34 27.24 1.38
C LYS A 412 10.83 27.16 1.19
N ILE A 413 10.05 27.04 2.27
CA ILE A 413 8.58 27.11 2.24
C ILE A 413 8.13 28.48 1.74
N VAL A 414 8.74 29.57 2.23
CA VAL A 414 8.44 30.95 1.81
C VAL A 414 8.93 31.23 0.38
N GLU A 415 10.12 30.76 0.00
CA GLU A 415 10.66 30.89 -1.37
C GLU A 415 9.81 30.18 -2.42
N LYS A 416 9.22 29.03 -2.07
CA LYS A 416 8.26 28.30 -2.92
C LYS A 416 6.84 28.89 -2.88
N GLY A 417 6.60 29.96 -2.11
CA GLY A 417 5.30 30.63 -2.02
C GLY A 417 4.20 29.82 -1.32
N LEU A 418 4.57 28.78 -0.55
CA LEU A 418 3.59 27.89 0.09
C LEU A 418 2.92 28.54 1.31
N VAL A 419 3.64 29.40 2.04
CA VAL A 419 3.19 30.08 3.26
C VAL A 419 3.80 31.47 3.32
N THR A 420 3.08 32.46 3.88
CA THR A 420 3.61 33.81 4.08
C THR A 420 4.73 33.82 5.11
N LYS A 421 5.63 34.81 5.05
CA LYS A 421 6.76 34.93 6.01
C LYS A 421 6.30 35.04 7.47
N GLU A 422 5.15 35.65 7.71
CA GLU A 422 4.55 35.85 9.04
C GLU A 422 3.98 34.54 9.59
N MET A 423 3.18 33.82 8.80
CA MET A 423 2.65 32.50 9.19
C MET A 423 3.79 31.48 9.35
N ALA A 424 4.79 31.50 8.47
CA ALA A 424 5.93 30.60 8.51
C ALA A 424 6.72 30.72 9.83
N ALA A 425 6.78 31.91 10.43
CA ALA A 425 7.43 32.13 11.73
C ALA A 425 6.68 31.46 12.91
N GLY A 426 5.36 31.27 12.79
CA GLY A 426 4.54 30.59 13.79
C GLY A 426 4.58 29.06 13.72
N LEU A 427 5.03 28.48 12.60
CA LEU A 427 5.05 27.03 12.39
C LEU A 427 5.97 26.31 13.39
N THR A 428 5.41 25.29 14.03
CA THR A 428 6.10 24.32 14.86
C THR A 428 7.01 23.39 14.04
N ARG A 429 7.93 22.68 14.71
CA ARG A 429 8.83 21.73 14.02
C ARG A 429 8.07 20.60 13.33
N THR A 430 6.98 20.11 13.93
CA THR A 430 6.13 19.07 13.34
C THR A 430 5.47 19.56 12.05
N GLU A 431 4.87 20.76 12.06
CA GLU A 431 4.26 21.34 10.86
C GLU A 431 5.31 21.60 9.77
N LEU A 432 6.48 22.17 10.11
CA LEU A 432 7.60 22.33 9.16
C LEU A 432 8.04 21.00 8.53
N HIS A 433 7.98 19.90 9.28
CA HIS A 433 8.33 18.57 8.80
C HIS A 433 7.27 17.98 7.86
N GLU A 434 5.99 18.37 7.95
CA GLU A 434 4.95 17.91 7.03
C GLU A 434 5.19 18.41 5.60
N PHE A 435 5.72 19.64 5.43
CA PHE A 435 6.11 20.18 4.13
C PHE A 435 7.20 19.36 3.42
N LEU A 436 7.99 18.54 4.13
CA LEU A 436 9.02 17.68 3.54
C LEU A 436 8.43 16.58 2.65
N PHE A 437 7.18 16.18 2.89
CA PHE A 437 6.48 15.16 2.11
C PHE A 437 5.77 15.72 0.86
N LEU A 438 5.95 17.00 0.54
CA LEU A 438 5.35 17.63 -0.64
C LEU A 438 6.06 17.22 -1.94
N PRO A 439 5.32 16.95 -3.04
CA PRO A 439 5.92 16.65 -4.33
C PRO A 439 6.87 17.76 -4.79
N GLY A 440 8.10 17.39 -5.17
CA GLY A 440 9.12 18.36 -5.58
C GLY A 440 9.59 19.34 -4.49
N PHE A 441 9.29 19.09 -3.21
CA PHE A 441 9.94 19.77 -2.10
C PHE A 441 11.25 19.06 -1.75
N THR A 442 12.36 19.78 -1.81
CA THR A 442 13.68 19.27 -1.42
C THR A 442 14.48 20.35 -0.71
N THR A 443 15.17 19.96 0.37
CA THR A 443 16.09 20.83 1.11
C THR A 443 17.45 20.94 0.44
N SER A 444 17.82 20.05 -0.49
CA SER A 444 19.04 20.15 -1.30
C SER A 444 19.03 21.36 -2.26
N PRO A 445 20.16 22.05 -2.48
CA PRO A 445 20.29 23.10 -3.50
C PRO A 445 20.61 22.57 -4.90
N GLN A 446 20.98 21.29 -5.05
CA GLN A 446 21.31 20.68 -6.34
C GLN A 446 20.33 19.55 -6.68
N VAL A 447 19.91 19.49 -7.94
CA VAL A 447 19.19 18.35 -8.50
C VAL A 447 20.23 17.34 -8.97
N THR A 448 20.45 16.27 -8.22
CA THR A 448 21.36 15.20 -8.61
C THR A 448 20.72 14.35 -9.71
N GLU A 449 21.49 13.99 -10.75
CA GLU A 449 20.98 13.12 -11.85
C GLU A 449 20.53 11.75 -11.34
N ILE A 450 21.10 11.30 -10.21
CA ILE A 450 20.75 10.06 -9.50
C ILE A 450 19.31 10.10 -8.93
N SER A 451 18.76 11.30 -8.68
CA SER A 451 17.33 11.51 -8.35
C SER A 451 16.44 11.74 -9.58
N GLY A 452 16.94 11.47 -10.80
CA GLY A 452 16.39 11.81 -12.11
C GLY A 452 15.03 11.21 -12.52
N ARG A 453 14.19 10.77 -11.58
CA ARG A 453 12.77 10.43 -11.80
C ARG A 453 11.79 11.29 -10.99
N GLY A 454 12.28 12.26 -10.21
CA GLY A 454 11.41 13.14 -9.40
C GLY A 454 10.76 12.44 -8.20
N VAL A 455 11.32 11.30 -7.77
CA VAL A 455 10.88 10.53 -6.60
C VAL A 455 11.54 11.12 -5.35
N GLY A 456 10.76 11.70 -4.46
CA GLY A 456 11.21 12.20 -3.16
C GLY A 456 10.53 11.49 -1.99
N LEU A 457 10.50 12.17 -0.83
CA LEU A 457 9.75 11.74 0.36
C LEU A 457 8.23 11.66 0.10
N ASP A 458 7.75 12.24 -1.00
CA ASP A 458 6.37 12.17 -1.46
C ASP A 458 5.91 10.74 -1.77
N VAL A 459 6.79 9.88 -2.29
CA VAL A 459 6.50 8.45 -2.54
C VAL A 459 6.42 7.65 -1.25
N VAL A 460 7.30 7.94 -0.28
CA VAL A 460 7.26 7.32 1.06
C VAL A 460 5.93 7.65 1.75
N PHE A 461 5.49 8.91 1.68
CA PHE A 461 4.20 9.35 2.20
C PHE A 461 3.02 8.67 1.47
N SER A 462 3.01 8.68 0.13
CA SER A 462 1.93 8.06 -0.65
C SER A 462 1.77 6.58 -0.30
N MET A 463 2.86 5.81 -0.27
CA MET A 463 2.81 4.38 0.04
C MET A 463 2.28 4.15 1.46
N ALA A 464 2.83 4.85 2.46
CA ALA A 464 2.37 4.71 3.84
C ALA A 464 0.86 4.96 3.99
N HIS A 465 0.31 5.93 3.25
CA HIS A 465 -1.12 6.25 3.25
C HIS A 465 -1.98 5.31 2.38
N GLU A 466 -1.39 4.64 1.38
CA GLU A 466 -2.04 3.58 0.59
C GLU A 466 -2.29 2.33 1.45
N VAL A 467 -1.32 1.93 2.27
CA VAL A 467 -1.43 0.78 3.18
C VAL A 467 -2.17 1.10 4.49
N GLY A 468 -2.83 2.26 4.60
CA GLY A 468 -3.55 2.67 5.81
C GLY A 468 -2.68 3.02 7.01
N GLY A 469 -1.37 3.17 6.81
CA GLY A 469 -0.40 3.60 7.82
C GLY A 469 -0.21 5.13 7.89
N LEU A 470 0.82 5.54 8.63
CA LEU A 470 1.24 6.92 8.83
C LEU A 470 2.77 7.02 8.69
N VAL A 471 3.27 8.16 8.22
CA VAL A 471 4.71 8.48 8.23
C VAL A 471 4.96 9.72 9.08
N ARG A 472 6.05 9.72 9.85
CA ARG A 472 6.53 10.85 10.65
C ARG A 472 8.04 11.01 10.47
N VAL A 473 8.53 12.23 10.68
CA VAL A 473 9.97 12.49 10.73
C VAL A 473 10.29 13.36 11.95
N ASP A 474 11.30 12.93 12.69
CA ASP A 474 11.92 13.64 13.80
C ASP A 474 13.35 13.98 13.39
N SER A 475 13.79 15.22 13.60
CA SER A 475 15.12 15.66 13.16
C SER A 475 15.64 16.80 14.01
N GLU A 476 16.89 16.68 14.42
CA GLU A 476 17.65 17.69 15.13
C GLU A 476 18.89 18.05 14.32
N LYS A 477 18.97 19.33 13.93
CA LYS A 477 20.14 19.92 13.27
C LYS A 477 21.43 19.54 13.99
N ASP A 478 22.43 19.18 13.19
CA ASP A 478 23.77 18.75 13.59
C ASP A 478 23.81 17.46 14.44
N ARG A 479 22.70 16.73 14.59
CA ARG A 479 22.61 15.52 15.45
C ARG A 479 22.08 14.26 14.76
N ARG A 480 20.82 14.26 14.33
CA ARG A 480 20.16 13.07 13.75
C ARG A 480 18.93 13.42 12.92
N THR A 481 18.58 12.54 11.99
CA THR A 481 17.23 12.42 11.43
C THR A 481 16.71 11.01 11.67
N THR A 482 15.42 10.88 11.97
CA THR A 482 14.73 9.61 12.14
C THR A 482 13.37 9.67 11.44
N PHE A 483 13.20 8.88 10.38
CA PHE A 483 11.90 8.63 9.75
C PHE A 483 11.24 7.43 10.44
N ILE A 484 9.94 7.52 10.68
CA ILE A 484 9.14 6.50 11.37
C ILE A 484 7.89 6.22 10.54
N LEU A 485 7.78 5.00 10.03
CA LEU A 485 6.58 4.47 9.39
C LEU A 485 5.81 3.65 10.42
N GLN A 486 4.53 3.98 10.61
CA GLN A 486 3.61 3.25 11.48
C GLN A 486 2.56 2.57 10.60
N LEU A 487 2.68 1.26 10.43
CA LEU A 487 1.90 0.47 9.48
C LEU A 487 0.98 -0.50 10.23
N PRO A 488 -0.20 -0.87 9.69
CA PRO A 488 -1.01 -1.92 10.29
C PRO A 488 -0.26 -3.26 10.26
N LEU A 489 -0.69 -4.24 11.06
CA LEU A 489 -0.09 -5.58 11.01
C LEU A 489 -0.50 -6.38 9.77
N THR A 490 -1.61 -6.04 9.12
CA THR A 490 -2.12 -6.69 7.90
C THR A 490 -2.85 -5.68 7.02
N LEU A 491 -3.08 -6.02 5.74
CA LEU A 491 -3.89 -5.22 4.82
C LEU A 491 -5.38 -5.64 4.79
N SER A 492 -5.75 -6.77 5.41
CA SER A 492 -7.13 -7.29 5.37
C SER A 492 -8.11 -6.59 6.32
N VAL A 493 -7.63 -5.80 7.27
CA VAL A 493 -8.47 -5.16 8.29
C VAL A 493 -8.09 -3.69 8.40
N LEU A 494 -9.06 -2.78 8.18
CA LEU A 494 -8.85 -1.33 8.18
C LEU A 494 -9.73 -0.65 9.24
N ARG A 495 -9.21 0.40 9.88
CA ARG A 495 -10.02 1.30 10.72
C ARG A 495 -10.59 2.43 9.86
N THR A 496 -11.91 2.58 9.88
CA THR A 496 -12.63 3.51 9.00
C THR A 496 -13.67 4.31 9.75
N LEU A 497 -13.99 5.50 9.25
CA LEU A 497 -15.24 6.19 9.58
C LEU A 497 -16.32 5.70 8.62
N ILE A 498 -17.44 5.23 9.16
CA ILE A 498 -18.63 4.93 8.38
C ILE A 498 -19.48 6.20 8.28
N VAL A 499 -19.71 6.62 7.04
CA VAL A 499 -20.54 7.77 6.65
C VAL A 499 -21.70 7.29 5.78
N GLU A 500 -22.76 8.08 5.72
CA GLU A 500 -23.92 7.77 4.88
C GLU A 500 -24.05 8.73 3.72
N VAL A 501 -24.39 8.20 2.54
CA VAL A 501 -24.71 8.97 1.34
C VAL A 501 -25.90 8.30 0.66
N ASP A 502 -27.00 9.05 0.53
CA ASP A 502 -28.28 8.59 -0.04
C ASP A 502 -28.87 7.36 0.66
N GLY A 503 -28.66 7.26 1.98
CA GLY A 503 -29.09 6.14 2.82
C GLY A 503 -28.12 4.95 2.85
N GLU A 504 -27.12 4.90 1.96
CA GLU A 504 -26.15 3.81 1.85
C GLU A 504 -24.85 4.08 2.65
N PRO A 505 -24.25 3.06 3.28
CA PRO A 505 -23.03 3.23 4.07
C PRO A 505 -21.75 3.16 3.21
N TYR A 506 -20.88 4.15 3.41
CA TYR A 506 -19.55 4.21 2.83
C TYR A 506 -18.49 4.28 3.94
N ALA A 507 -17.35 3.63 3.72
CA ALA A 507 -16.24 3.58 4.66
C ALA A 507 -15.10 4.47 4.15
N LEU A 508 -14.59 5.38 4.98
CA LEU A 508 -13.42 6.18 4.67
C LEU A 508 -12.28 5.85 5.67
N PRO A 509 -11.06 5.50 5.23
CA PRO A 509 -9.96 5.19 6.14
C PRO A 509 -9.63 6.35 7.08
N LEU A 510 -9.50 6.08 8.38
CA LEU A 510 -9.23 7.14 9.37
C LEU A 510 -7.91 7.86 9.13
N SER A 511 -6.91 7.18 8.57
CA SER A 511 -5.62 7.77 8.18
C SER A 511 -5.71 8.80 7.05
N ARG A 512 -6.89 8.95 6.41
CA ARG A 512 -7.15 9.94 5.34
C ARG A 512 -8.04 11.10 5.79
N ILE A 513 -8.43 11.14 7.06
CA ILE A 513 -9.32 12.16 7.63
C ILE A 513 -8.49 13.12 8.47
N ASP A 514 -8.47 14.40 8.09
CA ASP A 514 -7.94 15.48 8.95
C ASP A 514 -8.93 15.72 10.09
N ARG A 515 -10.20 16.05 9.77
CA ARG A 515 -11.22 16.44 10.76
C ARG A 515 -12.63 16.07 10.36
N LEU A 516 -13.53 16.08 11.34
CA LEU A 516 -14.98 15.97 11.15
C LEU A 516 -15.65 17.23 11.67
N LEU A 517 -16.42 17.90 10.81
CA LEU A 517 -17.14 19.12 11.14
C LEU A 517 -18.65 18.88 11.12
N ARG A 518 -19.36 19.58 12.01
CA ARG A 518 -20.81 19.74 12.01
C ARG A 518 -21.11 21.22 11.98
N VAL A 519 -21.53 21.71 10.81
CA VAL A 519 -21.66 23.14 10.51
C VAL A 519 -23.14 23.47 10.29
N SER A 520 -23.63 24.64 10.72
CA SER A 520 -24.98 25.04 10.35
C SER A 520 -25.01 25.38 8.86
N ARG A 521 -26.11 25.08 8.18
CA ARG A 521 -26.31 25.51 6.79
C ARG A 521 -26.22 27.03 6.63
N ASP A 522 -26.55 27.76 7.69
CA ASP A 522 -26.49 29.23 7.76
C ASP A 522 -25.04 29.77 7.80
N ASP A 523 -24.06 28.94 8.20
CA ASP A 523 -22.64 29.32 8.32
C ASP A 523 -21.84 29.09 7.01
N LEU A 524 -22.46 28.51 5.98
CA LEU A 524 -21.82 28.27 4.70
C LEU A 524 -21.67 29.57 3.90
N GLN A 525 -20.44 29.89 3.54
CA GLN A 525 -20.12 31.05 2.70
C GLN A 525 -20.09 30.64 1.23
N VAL A 526 -20.60 31.51 0.35
CA VAL A 526 -20.54 31.32 -1.10
C VAL A 526 -19.63 32.39 -1.70
N LEU A 527 -18.57 31.97 -2.37
CA LEU A 527 -17.62 32.85 -3.05
C LEU A 527 -17.40 32.32 -4.47
N GLU A 528 -17.61 33.14 -5.50
CA GLU A 528 -17.42 32.77 -6.91
C GLU A 528 -18.11 31.44 -7.31
N ASP A 529 -19.39 31.29 -6.92
CA ASP A 529 -20.21 30.08 -7.09
C ASP A 529 -19.67 28.79 -6.43
N ARG A 530 -18.61 28.88 -5.63
CA ARG A 530 -18.09 27.78 -4.79
C ARG A 530 -18.54 27.97 -3.34
N GLN A 531 -18.79 26.86 -2.64
CA GLN A 531 -19.16 26.87 -1.23
C GLN A 531 -17.95 26.60 -0.35
N PHE A 532 -17.84 27.32 0.76
CA PHE A 532 -16.75 27.23 1.72
C PHE A 532 -17.31 27.19 3.15
N CYS A 533 -16.64 26.45 4.03
CA CYS A 533 -16.76 26.66 5.48
C CYS A 533 -15.48 27.30 6.01
N ALA A 534 -15.64 28.23 6.95
CA ALA A 534 -14.53 28.73 7.74
C ALA A 534 -14.21 27.72 8.86
N SER A 535 -12.96 27.24 8.90
CA SER A 535 -12.46 26.36 9.96
C SER A 535 -11.12 26.90 10.43
N ASP A 536 -11.01 27.28 11.71
CA ASP A 536 -9.81 27.86 12.34
C ASP A 536 -9.17 29.05 11.58
N GLY A 537 -9.97 29.80 10.81
CA GLY A 537 -9.51 30.94 10.01
C GLY A 537 -9.13 30.60 8.57
N GLU A 538 -9.18 29.34 8.16
CA GLU A 538 -8.99 28.90 6.78
C GLU A 538 -10.33 28.63 6.07
N HIS A 539 -10.36 28.83 4.75
CA HIS A 539 -11.52 28.54 3.90
C HIS A 539 -11.39 27.14 3.29
N VAL A 540 -12.13 26.16 3.81
CA VAL A 540 -12.18 24.80 3.28
C VAL A 540 -13.24 24.74 2.18
N GLY A 541 -12.83 24.37 0.96
CA GLY A 541 -13.73 24.26 -0.20
C GLY A 541 -14.61 23.02 -0.11
N ILE A 542 -15.92 23.16 -0.32
CA ILE A 542 -16.91 22.11 -0.05
C ILE A 542 -17.45 21.50 -1.36
N VAL A 543 -17.52 20.17 -1.40
CA VAL A 543 -18.21 19.38 -2.44
C VAL A 543 -19.06 18.29 -1.78
N THR A 544 -20.21 17.95 -2.35
CA THR A 544 -21.06 16.87 -1.82
C THR A 544 -20.66 15.50 -2.37
N CYS A 545 -20.76 14.44 -1.54
CA CYS A 545 -20.67 13.07 -2.04
C CYS A 545 -21.68 12.80 -3.17
N ARG A 546 -22.89 13.35 -3.06
CA ARG A 546 -23.95 13.18 -4.07
C ARG A 546 -23.50 13.69 -5.45
N GLN A 547 -22.79 14.81 -5.53
CA GLN A 547 -22.20 15.29 -6.80
C GLN A 547 -21.07 14.38 -7.32
N LEU A 548 -20.18 13.93 -6.44
CA LEU A 548 -19.06 13.06 -6.81
C LEU A 548 -19.53 11.69 -7.32
N PHE A 549 -20.63 11.18 -6.79
CA PHE A 549 -21.28 9.94 -7.23
C PHE A 549 -22.40 10.16 -8.26
N GLN A 550 -22.60 11.39 -8.75
CA GLN A 550 -23.61 11.76 -9.75
C GLN A 550 -25.06 11.40 -9.36
N LEU A 551 -25.34 11.41 -8.06
CA LEU A 551 -26.65 11.13 -7.46
C LEU A 551 -27.55 12.38 -7.52
N PRO A 552 -28.89 12.21 -7.51
CA PRO A 552 -29.83 13.33 -7.45
C PRO A 552 -29.56 14.23 -6.23
N PRO A 553 -29.77 15.56 -6.32
CA PRO A 553 -29.67 16.44 -5.16
C PRO A 553 -30.70 16.05 -4.10
N ALA A 554 -30.33 16.18 -2.82
CA ALA A 554 -31.25 15.89 -1.71
C ALA A 554 -32.41 16.89 -1.67
N GLU A 555 -33.64 16.40 -1.56
CA GLU A 555 -34.86 17.23 -1.61
C GLU A 555 -35.00 18.15 -0.38
N GLU A 556 -34.61 17.67 0.81
CA GLU A 556 -34.57 18.47 2.04
C GLU A 556 -33.23 18.29 2.77
N GLY A 557 -32.41 19.34 2.78
CA GLY A 557 -31.18 19.39 3.57
C GLY A 557 -31.46 19.81 5.02
N GLY A 558 -31.11 18.95 5.98
CA GLY A 558 -31.18 19.29 7.41
C GLY A 558 -30.37 20.53 7.77
N ARG A 559 -30.74 21.20 8.88
CA ARG A 559 -30.08 22.45 9.31
C ARG A 559 -28.60 22.29 9.68
N VAL A 560 -28.20 21.07 10.05
CA VAL A 560 -26.81 20.70 10.35
C VAL A 560 -26.25 19.88 9.17
N ILE A 561 -25.09 20.29 8.70
CA ILE A 561 -24.36 19.65 7.60
C ILE A 561 -23.17 18.88 8.18
N HIS A 562 -23.03 17.62 7.79
CA HIS A 562 -21.92 16.76 8.17
C HIS A 562 -20.83 16.84 7.11
N ILE A 563 -19.63 17.28 7.49
CA ILE A 563 -18.50 17.46 6.57
C ILE A 563 -17.31 16.65 7.06
N VAL A 564 -16.80 15.78 6.20
CA VAL A 564 -15.50 15.12 6.39
C VAL A 564 -14.44 15.99 5.71
N VAL A 565 -13.45 16.47 6.47
CA VAL A 565 -12.32 17.19 5.91
C VAL A 565 -11.25 16.17 5.51
N ILE A 566 -11.06 16.03 4.20
CA ILE A 566 -9.94 15.30 3.60
C ILE A 566 -8.93 16.32 3.07
N SER A 567 -7.64 16.02 3.25
CA SER A 567 -6.55 16.86 2.77
C SER A 567 -5.80 16.16 1.66
N ASP A 568 -5.60 16.86 0.54
CA ASP A 568 -4.31 16.74 -0.13
C ASP A 568 -3.31 17.59 0.65
N ARG A 569 -2.02 17.31 0.45
CA ARG A 569 -0.95 17.85 1.31
C ARG A 569 -0.86 19.39 1.32
N LEU A 570 -1.53 20.09 0.41
CA LEU A 570 -1.62 21.55 0.35
C LEU A 570 -3.06 22.09 0.46
N ASN A 571 -4.05 21.31 0.04
CA ASN A 571 -5.44 21.75 -0.05
C ASN A 571 -6.37 20.87 0.81
N ARG A 572 -7.15 21.53 1.68
CA ARG A 572 -8.24 20.89 2.44
C ARG A 572 -9.55 20.98 1.66
N TYR A 573 -10.23 19.85 1.54
CA TYR A 573 -11.56 19.75 0.92
C TYR A 573 -12.57 19.19 1.91
N GLY A 574 -13.72 19.83 1.99
CA GLY A 574 -14.85 19.41 2.79
C GLY A 574 -15.78 18.53 1.96
N LEU A 575 -15.84 17.24 2.28
CA LEU A 575 -16.74 16.27 1.68
C LEU A 575 -18.04 16.19 2.48
N VAL A 576 -19.16 16.64 1.89
CA VAL A 576 -20.48 16.58 2.57
C VAL A 576 -21.09 15.20 2.46
N VAL A 577 -21.45 14.66 3.62
CA VAL A 577 -22.16 13.39 3.81
C VAL A 577 -23.49 13.65 4.51
N ASP A 578 -24.42 12.69 4.45
CA ASP A 578 -25.75 12.88 5.04
C ASP A 578 -25.70 12.72 6.58
N ARG A 579 -24.98 11.69 7.06
CA ARG A 579 -24.67 11.49 8.50
C ARG A 579 -23.36 10.75 8.73
N PHE A 580 -22.79 10.92 9.93
CA PHE A 580 -21.75 10.03 10.46
C PHE A 580 -22.41 8.89 11.24
N ARG A 581 -22.11 7.62 10.91
CA ARG A 581 -22.53 6.46 11.71
C ARG A 581 -21.57 6.22 12.90
N GLY A 582 -20.27 6.30 12.66
CA GLY A 582 -19.24 6.14 13.70
C GLY A 582 -17.93 5.57 13.15
N GLU A 583 -16.93 5.39 14.03
CA GLU A 583 -15.75 4.59 13.71
C GLU A 583 -16.12 3.09 13.74
N GLU A 584 -15.79 2.37 12.68
CA GLU A 584 -15.86 0.90 12.64
C GLU A 584 -14.57 0.33 12.02
N THR A 585 -14.15 -0.81 12.56
CA THR A 585 -13.12 -1.66 11.94
C THR A 585 -13.82 -2.55 10.90
N VAL A 586 -13.32 -2.54 9.66
CA VAL A 586 -13.92 -3.27 8.53
C VAL A 586 -12.92 -4.22 7.89
N VAL A 587 -13.44 -5.29 7.28
CA VAL A 587 -12.62 -6.24 6.53
C VAL A 587 -12.53 -5.79 5.08
N VAL A 588 -11.31 -5.59 4.59
CA VAL A 588 -11.04 -5.21 3.21
C VAL A 588 -11.21 -6.43 2.31
N ARG A 589 -12.10 -6.33 1.32
CA ARG A 589 -12.21 -7.29 0.22
C ARG A 589 -11.84 -6.59 -1.09
N PRO A 590 -10.84 -7.08 -1.85
CA PRO A 590 -10.52 -6.51 -3.15
C PRO A 590 -11.71 -6.64 -4.10
N LEU A 591 -11.92 -5.64 -4.94
CA LEU A 591 -12.93 -5.69 -6.01
C LEU A 591 -12.54 -6.74 -7.06
N ASP A 592 -13.54 -7.35 -7.71
CA ASP A 592 -13.27 -8.27 -8.82
C ASP A 592 -12.52 -7.52 -9.95
N PRO A 593 -11.35 -8.00 -10.41
CA PRO A 593 -10.57 -7.32 -11.45
C PRO A 593 -11.34 -7.01 -12.75
N ARG A 594 -12.45 -7.71 -13.02
CA ARG A 594 -13.36 -7.44 -14.15
C ARG A 594 -14.06 -6.09 -14.07
N LEU A 595 -14.15 -5.48 -12.89
CA LEU A 595 -14.71 -4.14 -12.68
C LEU A 595 -13.73 -3.02 -13.09
N GLY A 596 -12.44 -3.34 -13.26
CA GLY A 596 -11.39 -2.35 -13.50
C GLY A 596 -11.20 -1.38 -12.32
N LYS A 597 -10.59 -0.22 -12.57
CA LYS A 597 -10.53 0.85 -11.58
C LYS A 597 -11.87 1.58 -11.56
N THR A 598 -12.62 1.43 -10.47
CA THR A 598 -13.84 2.20 -10.17
C THR A 598 -13.47 3.58 -9.60
N PRO A 599 -13.94 4.70 -10.19
CA PRO A 599 -13.62 6.04 -9.70
C PRO A 599 -14.05 6.25 -8.24
N ASN A 600 -13.20 6.90 -7.44
CA ASN A 600 -13.45 7.23 -6.03
C ASN A 600 -13.59 6.02 -5.06
N ILE A 601 -13.45 4.79 -5.54
CA ILE A 601 -13.61 3.56 -4.73
C ILE A 601 -12.30 2.77 -4.72
N HIS A 602 -11.81 2.44 -3.52
CA HIS A 602 -10.59 1.66 -3.30
C HIS A 602 -10.87 0.15 -3.26
N ALA A 603 -11.85 -0.27 -2.45
CA ALA A 603 -12.16 -1.68 -2.18
C ALA A 603 -13.60 -1.86 -1.69
N ALA A 604 -14.05 -3.11 -1.53
CA ALA A 604 -15.26 -3.43 -0.79
C ALA A 604 -14.94 -3.69 0.69
N ALA A 605 -15.94 -3.53 1.55
CA ALA A 605 -15.89 -3.79 2.98
C ALA A 605 -17.08 -4.64 3.45
N VAL A 606 -16.89 -5.38 4.53
CA VAL A 606 -17.98 -5.98 5.31
C VAL A 606 -18.06 -5.25 6.66
N LEU A 607 -19.23 -4.70 6.99
CA LEU A 607 -19.49 -3.99 8.24
C LEU A 607 -19.76 -4.93 9.43
N GLN A 608 -19.86 -4.38 10.64
CA GLN A 608 -20.18 -5.14 11.85
C GLN A 608 -21.56 -5.82 11.80
N ASP A 609 -22.53 -5.26 11.06
CA ASP A 609 -23.85 -5.86 10.85
C ASP A 609 -23.89 -6.87 9.68
N GLY A 610 -22.75 -7.09 9.01
CA GLY A 610 -22.62 -8.01 7.87
C GLY A 610 -23.08 -7.42 6.55
N SER A 611 -23.57 -6.17 6.52
CA SER A 611 -23.86 -5.48 5.27
C SER A 611 -22.57 -5.11 4.52
N PRO A 612 -22.59 -5.10 3.17
CA PRO A 612 -21.48 -4.61 2.39
C PRO A 612 -21.43 -3.07 2.44
N ALA A 613 -20.21 -2.52 2.43
CA ALA A 613 -19.96 -1.10 2.21
C ALA A 613 -18.84 -0.94 1.17
N LEU A 614 -18.70 0.26 0.59
CA LEU A 614 -17.55 0.58 -0.26
C LEU A 614 -16.53 1.42 0.51
N ILE A 615 -15.25 1.04 0.41
CA ILE A 615 -14.13 1.82 0.92
C ILE A 615 -13.80 2.90 -0.11
N LEU A 616 -13.90 4.16 0.29
CA LEU A 616 -13.63 5.32 -0.55
C LEU A 616 -12.11 5.53 -0.72
N ASP A 617 -11.70 5.79 -1.96
CA ASP A 617 -10.32 6.21 -2.27
C ASP A 617 -10.20 7.73 -2.08
N ALA A 618 -9.53 8.15 -1.00
CA ALA A 618 -9.35 9.56 -0.69
C ALA A 618 -8.49 10.32 -1.73
N ASP A 619 -7.51 9.67 -2.37
CA ASP A 619 -6.67 10.32 -3.37
C ASP A 619 -7.45 10.54 -4.67
N ASP A 620 -8.28 9.57 -5.05
CA ASP A 620 -9.14 9.67 -6.23
C ASP A 620 -10.31 10.64 -6.00
N LEU A 621 -10.88 10.68 -4.78
CA LEU A 621 -11.85 11.70 -4.36
C LEU A 621 -11.30 13.10 -4.48
N VAL A 622 -10.10 13.37 -3.98
CA VAL A 622 -9.44 14.68 -4.11
C VAL A 622 -9.24 15.05 -5.58
N ARG A 623 -8.78 14.11 -6.42
CA ARG A 623 -8.60 14.36 -7.87
C ARG A 623 -9.93 14.71 -8.53
N SER A 624 -11.00 13.98 -8.21
CA SER A 624 -12.36 14.25 -8.70
C SER A 624 -12.88 15.61 -8.22
N ILE A 625 -12.66 15.96 -6.95
CA ILE A 625 -13.00 17.28 -6.40
C ILE A 625 -12.24 18.40 -7.15
N HIS A 626 -10.94 18.25 -7.35
CA HIS A 626 -10.14 19.23 -8.08
C HIS A 626 -10.60 19.38 -9.54
N GLN A 627 -10.97 18.29 -10.22
CA GLN A 627 -11.56 18.33 -11.56
C GLN A 627 -12.91 19.06 -11.58
N LEU A 628 -13.82 18.76 -10.65
CA LEU A 628 -15.13 19.44 -10.55
C LEU A 628 -14.99 20.94 -10.24
N LEU A 629 -14.04 21.31 -9.38
CA LEU A 629 -13.77 22.71 -9.04
C LEU A 629 -13.14 23.46 -10.23
N SER A 630 -12.24 22.82 -11.00
CA SER A 630 -11.55 23.46 -12.14
C SER A 630 -12.39 23.50 -13.43
N GLN A 631 -13.31 22.56 -13.65
CA GLN A 631 -14.21 22.54 -14.82
C GLN A 631 -15.45 23.44 -14.67
N GLY A 632 -15.67 24.02 -13.48
CA GLY A 632 -16.54 25.19 -13.31
C GLY A 632 -18.04 24.91 -13.33
N LYS A 633 -18.54 24.20 -12.31
CA LYS A 633 -19.86 24.37 -11.65
C LYS A 633 -20.09 23.30 -10.56
N PRO A 634 -19.52 23.45 -9.35
CA PRO A 634 -20.02 22.70 -8.21
C PRO A 634 -21.46 23.13 -7.91
N GLY A 635 -22.39 22.18 -7.80
CA GLY A 635 -23.79 22.50 -7.50
C GLY A 635 -23.96 23.03 -6.07
N LYS A 636 -24.92 23.94 -5.86
CA LYS A 636 -25.15 24.58 -4.55
C LYS A 636 -25.94 23.65 -3.63
N ILE A 637 -25.44 23.44 -2.40
CA ILE A 637 -26.09 22.60 -1.37
C ILE A 637 -27.50 23.11 -1.06
N GLY A 638 -28.49 22.31 -1.46
CA GLY A 638 -29.91 22.52 -1.21
C GLY A 638 -30.51 23.76 -1.89
N ALA A 639 -29.90 24.25 -2.98
CA ALA A 639 -30.65 25.08 -3.91
C ALA A 639 -31.60 24.14 -4.68
N GLY A 640 -32.89 24.17 -4.31
CA GLY A 640 -33.97 23.54 -5.09
C GLY A 640 -34.21 24.30 -6.40
N GLU A 641 -33.16 24.51 -7.18
CA GLU A 641 -33.24 25.07 -8.51
C GLU A 641 -33.91 24.03 -9.40
N LYS A 642 -35.08 24.39 -9.92
CA LYS A 642 -35.69 23.72 -11.06
C LYS A 642 -34.77 23.93 -12.26
N TYR A 643 -33.75 23.09 -12.38
CA TYR A 643 -33.00 22.94 -13.61
C TYR A 643 -33.98 22.41 -14.65
N SER A 644 -34.52 23.31 -15.48
CA SER A 644 -34.90 22.92 -16.83
C SER A 644 -33.61 22.49 -17.50
N ILE A 645 -33.39 21.18 -17.56
CA ILE A 645 -32.30 20.59 -18.32
C ILE A 645 -32.58 20.94 -19.78
N THR A 646 -32.02 22.04 -20.28
CA THR A 646 -31.71 22.17 -21.70
C THR A 646 -30.61 21.15 -21.96
N GLU A 647 -31.06 19.96 -22.33
CA GLU A 647 -30.25 18.75 -22.44
C GLU A 647 -29.32 18.89 -23.63
N LYS A 648 -28.12 19.42 -23.36
CA LYS A 648 -27.09 19.66 -24.38
C LYS A 648 -26.81 18.36 -25.11
N LYS A 649 -27.13 18.34 -26.41
CA LYS A 649 -27.01 17.12 -27.21
C LYS A 649 -25.58 16.57 -27.21
N ARG A 650 -25.49 15.26 -27.07
CA ARG A 650 -24.26 14.51 -26.85
C ARG A 650 -23.76 13.90 -28.15
N ILE A 651 -22.57 14.27 -28.57
CA ILE A 651 -21.95 13.77 -29.81
C ILE A 651 -20.77 12.88 -29.44
N LEU A 652 -20.69 11.69 -30.03
CA LEU A 652 -19.51 10.84 -29.97
C LEU A 652 -18.69 11.00 -31.26
N VAL A 653 -17.43 11.41 -31.13
CA VAL A 653 -16.46 11.53 -32.24
C VAL A 653 -15.45 10.40 -32.15
N VAL A 654 -15.28 9.64 -33.24
CA VAL A 654 -14.39 8.48 -33.33
C VAL A 654 -13.45 8.69 -34.52
N ASP A 655 -12.19 9.03 -34.23
CA ASP A 655 -11.16 9.30 -35.24
C ASP A 655 -9.81 8.89 -34.63
N ASP A 656 -8.96 8.20 -35.41
CA ASP A 656 -7.67 7.69 -34.94
C ASP A 656 -6.57 8.77 -34.95
N SER A 657 -6.79 9.84 -35.69
CA SER A 657 -5.93 11.02 -35.73
C SER A 657 -6.25 11.96 -34.57
N LEU A 658 -5.39 11.93 -33.55
CA LEU A 658 -5.44 12.83 -32.39
C LEU A 658 -5.69 14.30 -32.78
N THR A 659 -5.08 14.76 -33.88
CA THR A 659 -5.18 16.14 -34.37
C THR A 659 -6.57 16.46 -34.91
N VAL A 660 -7.18 15.56 -35.70
CA VAL A 660 -8.53 15.77 -36.26
C VAL A 660 -9.56 15.72 -35.13
N ARG A 661 -9.44 14.70 -34.27
CA ARG A 661 -10.33 14.48 -33.14
C ARG A 661 -10.40 15.66 -32.17
N GLU A 662 -9.26 16.31 -31.89
CA GLU A 662 -9.22 17.52 -31.05
C GLU A 662 -9.77 18.77 -31.75
N VAL A 663 -9.67 18.86 -33.08
CA VAL A 663 -10.27 19.96 -33.87
C VAL A 663 -11.78 19.82 -33.89
N GLU A 664 -12.30 18.63 -34.23
CA GLU A 664 -13.75 18.35 -34.25
C GLU A 664 -14.37 18.54 -32.85
N ARG A 665 -13.70 18.06 -31.80
CA ARG A 665 -14.12 18.28 -30.40
C ARG A 665 -14.26 19.77 -30.09
N LYS A 666 -13.23 20.58 -30.34
CA LYS A 666 -13.25 22.03 -30.07
C LYS A 666 -14.30 22.78 -30.90
N LEU A 667 -14.50 22.37 -32.16
CA LEU A 667 -15.48 23.01 -33.05
C LEU A 667 -16.92 22.79 -32.56
N LEU A 668 -17.24 21.54 -32.17
CA LEU A 668 -18.58 21.16 -31.71
C LEU A 668 -18.86 21.65 -30.27
N GLU A 669 -17.87 21.64 -29.37
CA GLU A 669 -17.97 22.23 -28.03
C GLU A 669 -18.22 23.74 -28.09
N LYS A 670 -17.56 24.45 -29.01
CA LYS A 670 -17.73 25.90 -29.21
C LYS A 670 -19.16 26.27 -29.62
N GLU A 671 -19.81 25.44 -30.44
CA GLU A 671 -21.23 25.62 -30.80
C GLU A 671 -22.19 25.20 -29.69
N GLY A 672 -21.71 24.53 -28.64
CA GLY A 672 -22.47 24.27 -27.41
C GLY A 672 -22.82 22.80 -27.13
N TYR A 673 -22.51 21.89 -28.04
CA TYR A 673 -22.74 20.44 -27.89
C TYR A 673 -21.82 19.83 -26.82
N HIS A 674 -22.21 18.68 -26.25
CA HIS A 674 -21.36 17.91 -25.34
C HIS A 674 -20.64 16.80 -26.10
N VAL A 675 -19.34 16.94 -26.35
CA VAL A 675 -18.58 15.98 -27.16
C VAL A 675 -17.87 14.95 -26.28
N THR A 676 -17.93 13.68 -26.67
CA THR A 676 -17.05 12.62 -26.17
C THR A 676 -16.20 12.11 -27.33
N VAL A 677 -14.94 11.78 -27.07
CA VAL A 677 -13.99 11.35 -28.09
C VAL A 677 -13.51 9.93 -27.82
N ALA A 678 -13.37 9.12 -28.87
CA ALA A 678 -12.84 7.77 -28.83
C ALA A 678 -11.63 7.61 -29.77
N VAL A 679 -10.76 6.63 -29.53
CA VAL A 679 -9.50 6.42 -30.29
C VAL A 679 -9.70 5.57 -31.54
N ASP A 680 -10.69 4.68 -31.56
CA ASP A 680 -11.04 3.85 -32.72
C ASP A 680 -12.45 3.27 -32.61
N GLY A 681 -12.87 2.49 -33.63
CA GLY A 681 -14.21 1.90 -33.68
C GLY A 681 -14.57 0.94 -32.55
N MET A 682 -13.59 0.29 -31.90
CA MET A 682 -13.86 -0.56 -30.73
C MET A 682 -14.06 0.27 -29.46
N ASP A 683 -13.25 1.32 -29.29
CA ASP A 683 -13.40 2.29 -28.19
C ASP A 683 -14.75 3.03 -28.30
N GLY A 684 -15.10 3.49 -29.51
CA GLY A 684 -16.40 4.08 -29.81
C GLY A 684 -17.58 3.11 -29.57
N TRP A 685 -17.43 1.84 -29.93
CA TRP A 685 -18.45 0.82 -29.65
C TRP A 685 -18.66 0.56 -28.14
N ASN A 686 -17.61 0.64 -27.34
CA ASN A 686 -17.71 0.53 -25.88
C ASN A 686 -18.39 1.77 -25.28
N ALA A 687 -18.05 2.98 -25.76
CA ALA A 687 -18.71 4.22 -25.34
C ALA A 687 -20.24 4.19 -25.59
N LEU A 688 -20.68 3.74 -26.76
CA LEU A 688 -22.11 3.63 -27.14
C LEU A 688 -22.90 2.59 -26.34
N GLN A 689 -22.22 1.63 -25.72
CA GLN A 689 -22.85 0.67 -24.81
C GLN A 689 -23.02 1.27 -23.40
N THR A 690 -22.03 2.04 -22.94
CA THR A 690 -21.97 2.62 -21.58
C THR A 690 -22.79 3.90 -21.43
N ALA A 691 -22.92 4.71 -22.48
CA ALA A 691 -23.63 5.99 -22.44
C ALA A 691 -24.55 6.20 -23.66
N GLY A 692 -25.57 7.06 -23.47
CA GLY A 692 -26.43 7.54 -24.55
C GLY A 692 -25.81 8.74 -25.29
N PHE A 693 -26.03 8.79 -26.59
CA PHE A 693 -25.58 9.84 -27.51
C PHE A 693 -26.70 10.17 -28.51
N ASP A 694 -26.66 11.38 -29.06
CA ASP A 694 -27.60 11.89 -30.07
C ASP A 694 -27.03 11.79 -31.49
N LEU A 695 -25.70 11.79 -31.64
CA LEU A 695 -25.00 11.62 -32.91
C LEU A 695 -23.69 10.86 -32.72
N LEU A 696 -23.40 9.96 -33.66
CA LEU A 696 -22.07 9.37 -33.86
C LEU A 696 -21.41 10.01 -35.09
N ILE A 697 -20.18 10.47 -34.94
CA ILE A 697 -19.28 10.89 -36.02
C ILE A 697 -18.10 9.91 -36.03
N SER A 698 -17.79 9.32 -37.19
CA SER A 698 -16.72 8.31 -37.32
C SER A 698 -15.87 8.53 -38.56
N ASP A 699 -14.55 8.43 -38.43
CA ASP A 699 -13.68 8.23 -39.61
C ASP A 699 -13.91 6.83 -40.20
N VAL A 700 -13.57 6.65 -41.49
CA VAL A 700 -13.62 5.36 -42.18
C VAL A 700 -12.43 4.47 -41.83
N ASP A 701 -11.20 4.98 -41.96
CA ASP A 701 -9.96 4.21 -42.03
C ASP A 701 -9.28 4.05 -40.65
N MET A 702 -10.00 3.46 -39.69
CA MET A 702 -9.51 3.29 -38.31
C MET A 702 -8.92 1.90 -38.00
N PRO A 703 -7.93 1.79 -37.09
CA PRO A 703 -7.38 0.51 -36.65
C PRO A 703 -8.37 -0.29 -35.80
N ARG A 704 -8.17 -1.62 -35.74
CA ARG A 704 -8.98 -2.63 -35.00
C ARG A 704 -10.43 -2.80 -35.47
N MET A 705 -11.15 -1.72 -35.75
CA MET A 705 -12.50 -1.72 -36.33
C MET A 705 -12.69 -0.43 -37.12
N ASN A 706 -13.01 -0.56 -38.41
CA ASN A 706 -13.23 0.59 -39.29
C ASN A 706 -14.61 1.23 -39.07
N GLY A 707 -14.80 2.47 -39.55
CA GLY A 707 -16.04 3.21 -39.34
C GLY A 707 -17.27 2.53 -39.92
N ILE A 708 -17.14 1.88 -41.09
CA ILE A 708 -18.24 1.21 -41.78
C ILE A 708 -18.72 -0.03 -40.98
N GLU A 709 -17.80 -0.78 -40.39
CA GLU A 709 -18.11 -1.89 -39.46
C GLU A 709 -18.76 -1.39 -38.17
N LEU A 710 -18.31 -0.26 -37.62
CA LEU A 710 -18.95 0.39 -36.47
C LEU A 710 -20.40 0.79 -36.81
N VAL A 711 -20.64 1.43 -37.96
CA VAL A 711 -22.00 1.82 -38.38
C VAL A 711 -22.91 0.60 -38.48
N ARG A 712 -22.46 -0.50 -39.10
CA ARG A 712 -23.25 -1.75 -39.17
C ARG A 712 -23.61 -2.29 -37.79
N LYS A 713 -22.65 -2.39 -36.87
CA LYS A 713 -22.93 -2.80 -35.48
C LYS A 713 -23.93 -1.91 -34.77
N VAL A 714 -23.85 -0.60 -34.98
CA VAL A 714 -24.81 0.38 -34.42
C VAL A 714 -26.21 0.16 -34.99
N LYS A 715 -26.34 -0.09 -36.30
CA LYS A 715 -27.64 -0.32 -36.96
C LYS A 715 -28.24 -1.71 -36.70
N ASP A 716 -27.43 -2.73 -36.46
CA ASP A 716 -27.89 -4.07 -36.07
C ASP A 716 -28.33 -4.13 -34.59
N HIS A 717 -27.92 -3.18 -33.75
CA HIS A 717 -28.20 -3.20 -32.32
C HIS A 717 -29.56 -2.57 -31.96
N SER A 718 -30.41 -3.34 -31.27
CA SER A 718 -31.81 -3.01 -30.95
C SER A 718 -32.01 -1.64 -30.29
N ARG A 719 -31.09 -1.23 -29.39
CA ARG A 719 -31.13 0.07 -28.69
C ARG A 719 -30.54 1.24 -29.49
N LEU A 720 -29.66 0.97 -30.45
CA LEU A 720 -28.82 2.00 -31.10
C LEU A 720 -29.17 2.24 -32.57
N ARG A 721 -30.03 1.40 -33.17
CA ARG A 721 -30.41 1.48 -34.58
C ARG A 721 -30.97 2.84 -35.02
N SER A 722 -31.65 3.55 -34.12
CA SER A 722 -32.20 4.90 -34.35
C SER A 722 -31.18 6.02 -34.26
N LEU A 723 -29.97 5.78 -33.73
CA LEU A 723 -28.92 6.79 -33.58
C LEU A 723 -28.47 7.32 -34.96
N PRO A 724 -28.56 8.64 -35.23
CA PRO A 724 -27.91 9.25 -36.39
C PRO A 724 -26.40 8.95 -36.43
N VAL A 725 -25.90 8.55 -37.59
CA VAL A 725 -24.46 8.31 -37.81
C VAL A 725 -23.96 9.11 -39.00
N MET A 726 -22.91 9.90 -38.81
CA MET A 726 -22.18 10.60 -39.85
C MET A 726 -20.80 9.97 -40.03
N ILE A 727 -20.43 9.72 -41.29
CA ILE A 727 -19.08 9.28 -41.65
C ILE A 727 -18.30 10.48 -42.20
N VAL A 728 -17.04 10.58 -41.81
CA VAL A 728 -16.09 11.58 -42.31
C VAL A 728 -14.90 10.82 -42.93
N SER A 729 -14.38 11.21 -44.10
CA SER A 729 -13.26 10.47 -44.72
C SER A 729 -12.35 11.32 -45.62
N TYR A 730 -11.06 10.99 -45.67
CA TYR A 730 -10.10 11.59 -46.60
C TYR A 730 -10.23 11.12 -48.06
N LYS A 731 -11.02 10.05 -48.34
CA LYS A 731 -11.18 9.51 -49.69
C LYS A 731 -12.48 10.00 -50.35
N ASP A 732 -12.35 10.73 -51.46
CA ASP A 732 -13.44 11.00 -52.43
C ASP A 732 -13.75 9.76 -53.30
N SER A 733 -13.67 8.54 -52.73
CA SER A 733 -14.03 7.31 -53.46
C SER A 733 -15.56 7.17 -53.46
N GLU A 734 -16.17 7.12 -54.64
CA GLU A 734 -17.62 6.95 -54.79
C GLU A 734 -18.08 5.60 -54.20
N GLU A 735 -17.19 4.60 -54.24
CA GLU A 735 -17.40 3.27 -53.66
C GLU A 735 -17.50 3.29 -52.12
N ASP A 736 -16.60 3.97 -51.40
CA ASP A 736 -16.65 4.03 -49.94
C ASP A 736 -17.83 4.88 -49.43
N ARG A 737 -18.21 5.92 -50.19
CA ARG A 737 -19.43 6.70 -49.93
C ARG A 737 -20.69 5.84 -50.04
N LEU A 738 -20.82 5.04 -51.11
CA LEU A 738 -21.94 4.10 -51.27
C LEU A 738 -21.94 3.05 -50.16
N ARG A 739 -20.78 2.44 -49.86
CA ARG A 739 -20.63 1.44 -48.78
C ARG A 739 -20.97 1.98 -47.39
N GLY A 740 -20.65 3.24 -47.12
CA GLY A 740 -21.00 3.92 -45.86
C GLY A 740 -22.51 4.17 -45.72
N LEU A 741 -23.18 4.60 -46.78
CA LEU A 741 -24.63 4.79 -46.80
C LEU A 741 -25.38 3.45 -46.75
N ASP A 742 -24.92 2.42 -47.47
CA ASP A 742 -25.47 1.05 -47.43
C ASP A 742 -25.28 0.38 -46.05
N ALA A 743 -24.22 0.74 -45.31
CA ALA A 743 -24.06 0.36 -43.91
C ALA A 743 -25.05 1.06 -42.96
N GLY A 744 -25.80 2.05 -43.46
CA GLY A 744 -26.81 2.80 -42.73
C GLY A 744 -26.33 4.13 -42.17
N ALA A 745 -25.23 4.71 -42.66
CA ALA A 745 -24.88 6.09 -42.30
C ALA A 745 -25.95 7.06 -42.79
N ASN A 746 -26.28 8.04 -41.95
CA ASN A 746 -27.25 9.10 -42.23
C ASN A 746 -26.64 10.23 -43.06
N TYR A 747 -25.32 10.42 -42.99
CA TYR A 747 -24.58 11.44 -43.75
C TYR A 747 -23.13 10.98 -44.01
N TYR A 748 -22.54 11.46 -45.10
CA TYR A 748 -21.14 11.16 -45.47
C TYR A 748 -20.47 12.45 -45.95
N LEU A 749 -19.37 12.85 -45.29
CA LEU A 749 -18.63 14.09 -45.55
C LEU A 749 -17.18 13.77 -45.95
N THR A 750 -16.69 14.38 -47.04
CA THR A 750 -15.31 14.17 -47.50
C THR A 750 -14.39 15.30 -47.01
N LYS A 751 -13.26 14.93 -46.38
CA LYS A 751 -12.30 15.86 -45.76
C LYS A 751 -11.59 16.77 -46.77
N GLY A 752 -11.71 16.50 -48.08
CA GLY A 752 -11.33 17.45 -49.14
C GLY A 752 -12.21 18.71 -49.23
N SER A 753 -13.40 18.67 -48.64
CA SER A 753 -14.36 19.79 -48.57
C SER A 753 -14.47 20.42 -47.17
N PHE A 754 -13.59 20.05 -46.24
CA PHE A 754 -13.67 20.39 -44.81
C PHE A 754 -13.49 21.89 -44.55
N HIS A 755 -14.61 22.60 -44.57
CA HIS A 755 -14.76 23.95 -44.01
C HIS A 755 -15.56 23.79 -42.72
N ASP A 756 -15.16 24.48 -41.65
CA ASP A 756 -15.76 24.38 -40.31
C ASP A 756 -17.30 24.49 -40.33
N GLU A 757 -17.84 25.31 -41.24
CA GLU A 757 -19.28 25.50 -41.41
C GLU A 757 -20.01 24.26 -41.93
N THR A 758 -19.42 23.48 -42.85
CA THR A 758 -20.09 22.34 -43.50
C THR A 758 -20.37 21.21 -42.51
N LEU A 759 -19.41 20.90 -41.63
CA LEU A 759 -19.60 19.90 -40.56
C LEU A 759 -20.71 20.35 -39.60
N LEU A 760 -20.70 21.63 -39.19
CA LEU A 760 -21.68 22.19 -38.27
C LEU A 760 -23.11 22.25 -38.86
N VAL A 761 -23.24 22.54 -40.16
CA VAL A 761 -24.53 22.46 -40.87
C VAL A 761 -25.04 21.02 -40.90
N ALA A 762 -24.20 20.04 -41.26
CA ALA A 762 -24.59 18.62 -41.29
C ALA A 762 -25.02 18.10 -39.89
N VAL A 763 -24.32 18.51 -38.83
CA VAL A 763 -24.71 18.19 -37.44
C VAL A 763 -26.06 18.83 -37.08
N LYS A 764 -26.27 20.11 -37.42
CA LYS A 764 -27.54 20.81 -37.17
C LYS A 764 -28.70 20.23 -37.97
N ASP A 765 -28.49 19.72 -39.17
CA ASP A 765 -29.51 19.03 -39.97
C ASP A 765 -29.87 17.64 -39.40
N LEU A 766 -28.88 16.92 -38.84
CA LEU A 766 -29.09 15.57 -38.29
C LEU A 766 -29.73 15.55 -36.90
N ILE A 767 -29.33 16.47 -36.00
CA ILE A 767 -29.79 16.47 -34.60
C ILE A 767 -30.37 17.81 -34.12
N GLY A 768 -30.38 18.85 -34.95
CA GLY A 768 -30.83 20.20 -34.57
C GLY A 768 -29.81 20.98 -33.74
N ASN A 769 -30.17 22.22 -33.39
CA ASN A 769 -29.42 23.06 -32.45
C ASN A 769 -29.21 22.36 -31.08
N PRO A 770 -28.13 22.69 -30.35
CA PRO A 770 -27.68 21.97 -29.14
C PRO A 770 -28.68 21.98 -27.98
#